data_AF-A0A5B9DXR4-F1
#
_entry.id   AF-A0A5B9DXR4-F1
#
_cell.length_a   1.000
_cell.length_b   1.000
_cell.length_c   1.000
_cell.angle_alpha   90.00
_cell.angle_beta   90.00
_cell.angle_gamma   90.00
#
_symmetry.space_group_name_H-M   'P 1'
#
loop_
_entity.id
_entity.type
_entity.pdbx_description
1 polymer ?
#
loop_
_entity_poly.entity_id
_entity_poly.type
_entity_poly.pdbx_seq_one_letter_code
_entity_poly.pdbx_strand_id
1 'polypeptide(L)'
;MAAIDRTAYPQFKRNPIVRELVALYSINESELAFIVKHARQPASRLTLAILLKSFQRLRYFPSLDEVPAAVIRHIRGALKFRIQVKPAQPSTVTLYRYHALIRQHLDFRAFEEGGLDLAARAMRDAAAVMDHPADLINVAIEQLVTTRIGLPAFSALDRLARRVRALVNGQLFAAIAQRLTVDEKTRLDALLRGGGKTGKSPLHEVKRLPKRSSLKHFQELVDHMAQLDELVGTGAPLAGVPELKRKHFAAEARALDAAELKDFRPAKRHAVLLCLIHRARVQVRDDLAEMFIKRMGKIHTHGKEHLDRLRSQYREKAEVLVATMSDVIRVLAEQRSDTAAGREIRRLVGQRGSIDALREDCNAIAAHSGDNYLPLLWPYYKSHRPTLLRMVRMLDLKTTTEDRSLIDALDLILAQERQRGDWLDEPVDLSFTTHLWRKTLIHRTEEGEERVHRRHFEVCVFSALANELKSGDVAVPGSEAYADQGEQLLTWEECEPHVATYCAELGLPADPITFVNALQSRLMQVAEQTDQEYVDNGQVVIDDQGMPVLKRNKAKETSGQAKALETAIHERLRERSVIDVLCDVGHWTNWHRHFGPLSGSDPKIDQARERYVLTTFTYGCNLGPNQAARHFRGAVTAHMLSFVNRRHIDANKLAAACRDIINSYAGLQLPKHWGDNKRAAADGTKYEMYIQNSLASYHIRYGGYGGIAYHHVSDTYVALFSHFIPCGVWEAVYIIDGLLKNTSEIQPDIVHADTQGQSLPVFGLSYLLGIQLMPRIRNWQDYRFFRPDTDATYEHIDALFRDSVDWDLIETHWKDLMRVVLSIKAGKVAASTLLRRLGNSSRKNRLYHAFRALGSAVRTLFLLQYISDQDLREQITASTNKVEAYNGFSKYFFFGGEGIIADNDPVEQEKAIKYNDLVANAVIFHNVVEQTRIIRSLMREGWKITAEDVAALSPYMTSHIKRFGDYLIDAEAIPEPYEAELALVA
;
A
#
# COMPACT_ATOMS: atom_id res chain seq x y z
N MET A 1 27.78 -6.11 12.37
CA MET A 1 28.28 -6.64 11.09
C MET A 1 27.07 -6.78 10.20
N ALA A 2 27.15 -6.30 8.97
CA ALA A 2 26.18 -6.62 7.95
C ALA A 2 26.38 -8.08 7.53
N ALA A 3 25.29 -8.83 7.34
CA ALA A 3 25.38 -10.13 6.68
C ALA A 3 25.64 -9.88 5.19
N ILE A 4 26.58 -10.62 4.59
CA ILE A 4 26.93 -10.51 3.16
C ILE A 4 25.70 -10.70 2.26
N ASP A 5 24.82 -11.62 2.66
CA ASP A 5 23.57 -11.95 1.97
C ASP A 5 22.56 -10.80 1.92
N ARG A 6 22.74 -9.73 2.72
CA ARG A 6 21.89 -8.52 2.72
C ARG A 6 22.39 -7.42 1.79
N THR A 7 23.52 -7.63 1.15
CA THR A 7 24.17 -6.61 0.32
C THR A 7 24.13 -7.01 -1.14
N ALA A 8 24.31 -6.03 -2.03
CA ALA A 8 24.57 -6.22 -3.45
C ALA A 8 25.98 -6.78 -3.71
N TYR A 9 26.69 -7.21 -2.66
CA TYR A 9 28.00 -7.85 -2.82
C TYR A 9 27.83 -9.13 -3.63
N PRO A 10 28.47 -9.23 -4.80
CA PRO A 10 28.19 -10.30 -5.73
C PRO A 10 28.69 -11.63 -5.17
N GLN A 11 27.87 -12.66 -5.32
CA GLN A 11 28.17 -14.04 -4.94
C GLN A 11 27.81 -14.99 -6.08
N PHE A 12 28.40 -16.18 -6.06
CA PHE A 12 27.91 -17.27 -6.89
C PHE A 12 26.52 -17.72 -6.40
N LYS A 13 25.59 -17.93 -7.35
CA LYS A 13 24.34 -18.63 -7.02
C LYS A 13 24.68 -20.08 -6.66
N ARG A 14 24.05 -20.61 -5.61
CA ARG A 14 24.26 -22.01 -5.18
C ARG A 14 23.89 -23.01 -6.30
N ASN A 15 22.78 -22.76 -7.00
CA ASN A 15 22.30 -23.56 -8.13
C ASN A 15 21.99 -22.65 -9.33
N PRO A 16 22.99 -22.27 -10.16
CA PRO A 16 22.73 -21.48 -11.35
C PRO A 16 21.98 -22.29 -12.39
N ILE A 17 20.92 -21.72 -12.98
CA ILE A 17 20.14 -22.36 -14.04
C ILE A 17 20.87 -22.29 -15.38
N VAL A 18 20.50 -23.16 -16.34
CA VAL A 18 21.20 -23.29 -17.64
C VAL A 18 21.28 -21.96 -18.40
N ARG A 19 20.19 -21.19 -18.46
CA ARG A 19 20.16 -19.88 -19.13
C ARG A 19 21.18 -18.91 -18.54
N GLU A 20 21.38 -18.91 -17.22
CA GLU A 20 22.35 -18.05 -16.55
C GLU A 20 23.78 -18.51 -16.82
N LEU A 21 24.01 -19.83 -16.81
CA LEU A 21 25.29 -20.41 -17.20
C LEU A 21 25.70 -19.93 -18.60
N VAL A 22 24.75 -19.99 -19.55
CA VAL A 22 24.96 -19.52 -20.92
C VAL A 22 25.22 -18.01 -20.96
N ALA A 23 24.39 -17.19 -20.32
CA ALA A 23 24.50 -15.73 -20.40
C ALA A 23 25.75 -15.18 -19.73
N LEU A 24 26.17 -15.74 -18.58
CA LEU A 24 27.20 -15.15 -17.73
C LEU A 24 28.57 -15.82 -17.89
N TYR A 25 28.62 -17.10 -18.25
CA TYR A 25 29.85 -17.90 -18.19
C TYR A 25 30.28 -18.49 -19.54
N SER A 26 29.56 -18.24 -20.64
CA SER A 26 30.01 -18.62 -21.99
C SER A 26 31.15 -17.74 -22.47
N ILE A 27 32.15 -18.34 -23.11
CA ILE A 27 33.37 -17.67 -23.55
C ILE A 27 33.17 -17.17 -24.99
N ASN A 28 33.46 -15.90 -25.23
CA ASN A 28 33.45 -15.30 -26.57
C ASN A 28 34.84 -15.40 -27.25
N GLU A 29 34.93 -14.99 -28.52
CA GLU A 29 36.18 -15.12 -29.29
C GLU A 29 37.34 -14.27 -28.75
N SER A 30 37.08 -13.05 -28.27
CA SER A 30 38.12 -12.18 -27.73
C SER A 30 38.69 -12.71 -26.41
N GLU A 31 37.83 -13.27 -25.56
CA GLU A 31 38.21 -13.94 -24.32
C GLU A 31 39.00 -15.22 -24.59
N LEU A 32 38.58 -16.01 -25.60
CA LEU A 32 39.31 -17.22 -25.99
C LEU A 32 40.72 -16.88 -26.47
N ALA A 33 40.87 -15.83 -27.29
CA ALA A 33 42.16 -15.34 -27.75
C ALA A 33 43.05 -14.91 -26.56
N PHE A 34 42.49 -14.18 -25.59
CA PHE A 34 43.18 -13.79 -24.35
C PHE A 34 43.67 -15.02 -23.55
N ILE A 35 42.81 -16.02 -23.35
CA ILE A 35 43.15 -17.24 -22.60
C ILE A 35 44.28 -18.01 -23.27
N VAL A 36 44.19 -18.21 -24.60
CA VAL A 36 45.20 -18.95 -25.38
C VAL A 36 46.54 -18.23 -25.40
N LYS A 37 46.55 -16.89 -25.44
CA LYS A 37 47.76 -16.07 -25.43
C LYS A 37 48.53 -16.17 -24.10
N HIS A 38 47.84 -16.39 -22.98
CA HIS A 38 48.44 -16.26 -21.64
C HIS A 38 48.54 -17.57 -20.85
N ALA A 39 47.96 -18.66 -21.34
CA ALA A 39 48.11 -20.00 -20.78
C ALA A 39 48.32 -21.06 -21.89
N ARG A 40 49.32 -21.94 -21.72
CA ARG A 40 49.66 -22.98 -22.71
C ARG A 40 48.97 -24.32 -22.45
N GLN A 41 49.01 -24.82 -21.22
CA GLN A 41 48.45 -26.13 -20.87
C GLN A 41 46.92 -26.09 -20.70
N PRO A 42 46.17 -27.15 -21.05
CA PRO A 42 44.71 -27.20 -20.90
C PRO A 42 44.23 -26.88 -19.47
N ALA A 43 44.88 -27.42 -18.45
CA ALA A 43 44.55 -27.15 -17.05
C ALA A 43 44.76 -25.67 -16.67
N SER A 44 45.84 -25.05 -17.15
CA SER A 44 46.13 -23.63 -16.93
C SER A 44 45.16 -22.71 -17.68
N ARG A 45 44.75 -23.10 -18.90
CA ARG A 45 43.73 -22.38 -19.68
C ARG A 45 42.37 -22.42 -18.99
N LEU A 46 42.00 -23.58 -18.45
CA LEU A 46 40.77 -23.74 -17.68
C LEU A 46 40.79 -22.86 -16.43
N THR A 47 41.89 -22.83 -15.67
CA THR A 47 42.02 -21.95 -14.49
C THR A 47 41.92 -20.47 -14.86
N LEU A 48 42.63 -20.03 -15.91
CA LEU A 48 42.58 -18.63 -16.35
C LEU A 48 41.17 -18.24 -16.84
N ALA A 49 40.48 -19.12 -17.55
CA ALA A 49 39.10 -18.91 -17.99
C ALA A 49 38.12 -18.81 -16.81
N ILE A 50 38.28 -19.68 -15.80
CA ILE A 50 37.48 -19.63 -14.57
C ILE A 50 37.70 -18.30 -13.85
N LEU A 51 38.95 -17.87 -13.66
CA LEU A 51 39.26 -16.60 -13.00
C LEU A 51 38.73 -15.39 -13.78
N LEU A 52 38.85 -15.41 -15.11
CA LEU A 52 38.32 -14.35 -15.99
C LEU A 52 36.80 -14.21 -15.84
N LYS A 53 36.06 -15.31 -16.02
CA LYS A 53 34.60 -15.29 -15.92
C LYS A 53 34.12 -15.00 -14.50
N SER A 54 34.84 -15.52 -13.49
CA SER A 54 34.55 -15.21 -12.10
C SER A 54 34.74 -13.73 -11.81
N PHE A 55 35.81 -13.09 -12.30
CA PHE A 55 36.04 -11.66 -12.10
C PHE A 55 35.04 -10.79 -12.87
N GLN A 56 34.66 -11.14 -14.10
CA GLN A 56 33.60 -10.42 -14.82
C GLN A 56 32.28 -10.44 -14.05
N ARG A 57 31.96 -11.57 -13.39
CA ARG A 57 30.73 -11.71 -12.60
C ARG A 57 30.82 -11.05 -11.23
N LEU A 58 31.91 -11.29 -10.51
CA LEU A 58 32.04 -10.96 -9.09
C LEU A 58 32.82 -9.66 -8.84
N ARG A 59 33.58 -9.16 -9.80
CA ARG A 59 34.47 -7.99 -9.65
C ARG A 59 35.55 -8.14 -8.57
N TYR A 60 35.73 -9.36 -8.05
CA TYR A 60 36.87 -9.79 -7.23
C TYR A 60 37.29 -11.20 -7.67
N PHE A 61 38.45 -11.66 -7.21
CA PHE A 61 38.96 -13.00 -7.51
C PHE A 61 38.60 -13.96 -6.37
N PRO A 62 37.67 -14.92 -6.57
CA PRO A 62 37.32 -15.91 -5.56
C PRO A 62 38.41 -16.98 -5.44
N SER A 63 38.35 -17.78 -4.37
CA SER A 63 39.11 -19.04 -4.35
C SER A 63 38.55 -19.99 -5.41
N LEU A 64 39.40 -20.82 -6.03
CA LEU A 64 38.96 -21.80 -7.02
C LEU A 64 37.98 -22.82 -6.43
N ASP A 65 38.08 -23.09 -5.13
CA ASP A 65 37.21 -24.02 -4.40
C ASP A 65 35.81 -23.44 -4.13
N GLU A 66 35.65 -22.12 -4.20
CA GLU A 66 34.37 -21.42 -4.03
C GLU A 66 33.53 -21.42 -5.33
N VAL A 67 34.13 -21.78 -6.47
CA VAL A 67 33.43 -21.76 -7.77
C VAL A 67 32.52 -22.99 -7.90
N PRO A 68 31.20 -22.81 -8.15
CA PRO A 68 30.29 -23.94 -8.27
C PRO A 68 30.69 -24.93 -9.36
N ALA A 69 30.54 -26.22 -9.07
CA ALA A 69 30.87 -27.29 -10.01
C ALA A 69 30.12 -27.16 -11.35
N ALA A 70 28.89 -26.63 -11.34
CA ALA A 70 28.11 -26.35 -12.53
C ALA A 70 28.77 -25.28 -13.44
N VAL A 71 29.31 -24.21 -12.85
CA VAL A 71 30.05 -23.16 -13.57
C VAL A 71 31.33 -23.72 -14.19
N ILE A 72 32.09 -24.50 -13.41
CA ILE A 72 33.31 -25.16 -13.90
C ILE A 72 32.99 -26.10 -15.07
N ARG A 73 31.90 -26.86 -14.98
CA ARG A 73 31.45 -27.79 -16.02
C ARG A 73 31.06 -27.04 -17.30
N HIS A 74 30.31 -25.94 -17.17
CA HIS A 74 29.90 -25.10 -18.30
C HIS A 74 31.11 -24.50 -19.03
N ILE A 75 32.03 -23.88 -18.29
CA ILE A 75 33.25 -23.27 -18.84
C ILE A 75 34.14 -24.31 -19.53
N ARG A 76 34.26 -25.50 -18.95
CA ARG A 76 35.00 -26.62 -19.57
C ARG A 76 34.38 -27.06 -20.89
N GLY A 77 33.04 -27.14 -20.93
CA GLY A 77 32.28 -27.43 -22.15
C GLY A 77 32.49 -26.37 -23.23
N ALA A 78 32.44 -25.08 -22.86
CA ALA A 78 32.68 -23.96 -23.76
C ALA A 78 34.09 -23.99 -24.39
N LEU A 79 35.10 -24.44 -23.64
CA LEU A 79 36.48 -24.63 -24.14
C LEU A 79 36.69 -25.94 -24.91
N LYS A 80 35.65 -26.77 -25.07
CA LYS A 80 35.71 -28.11 -25.70
C LYS A 80 36.74 -29.04 -25.06
N PHE A 81 36.95 -28.93 -23.74
CA PHE A 81 37.87 -29.79 -22.99
C PHE A 81 37.20 -31.06 -22.48
N ARG A 82 37.95 -32.17 -22.45
CA ARG A 82 37.49 -33.46 -21.87
C ARG A 82 37.25 -33.34 -20.36
N ILE A 83 36.34 -34.15 -19.83
CA ILE A 83 35.94 -34.16 -18.40
C ILE A 83 37.14 -34.34 -17.44
N GLN A 84 38.17 -35.05 -17.87
CA GLN A 84 39.40 -35.31 -17.10
C GLN A 84 40.27 -34.06 -16.86
N VAL A 85 40.11 -33.00 -17.65
CA VAL A 85 40.87 -31.76 -17.48
C VAL A 85 40.33 -31.00 -16.27
N LYS A 86 41.09 -31.05 -15.18
CA LYS A 86 40.82 -30.29 -13.95
C LYS A 86 41.51 -28.92 -13.97
N PRO A 87 40.98 -27.91 -13.27
CA PRO A 87 41.68 -26.64 -13.07
C PRO A 87 43.05 -26.90 -12.44
N ALA A 88 44.10 -26.23 -12.94
CA ALA A 88 45.40 -26.23 -12.28
C ALA A 88 45.32 -25.51 -10.92
N GLN A 89 46.19 -25.91 -9.98
CA GLN A 89 46.48 -25.22 -8.73
C GLN A 89 47.72 -24.32 -8.92
N PRO A 90 47.56 -23.07 -9.38
CA PRO A 90 48.68 -22.16 -9.68
C PRO A 90 49.43 -21.72 -8.43
N SER A 91 50.74 -21.46 -8.58
CA SER A 91 51.52 -20.78 -7.54
C SER A 91 51.04 -19.34 -7.32
N THR A 92 51.33 -18.76 -6.16
CA THR A 92 50.96 -17.39 -5.80
C THR A 92 51.43 -16.35 -6.83
N VAL A 93 52.64 -16.53 -7.37
CA VAL A 93 53.21 -15.68 -8.42
C VAL A 93 52.40 -15.78 -9.72
N THR A 94 51.99 -17.00 -10.10
CA THR A 94 51.19 -17.22 -11.31
C THR A 94 49.79 -16.63 -11.17
N LEU A 95 49.16 -16.77 -9.99
CA LEU A 95 47.87 -16.14 -9.68
C LEU A 95 47.94 -14.63 -9.77
N TYR A 96 48.96 -14.01 -9.16
CA TYR A 96 49.13 -12.56 -9.22
C TYR A 96 49.28 -12.06 -10.66
N ARG A 97 50.05 -12.79 -11.48
CA ARG A 97 50.16 -12.52 -12.92
C ARG A 97 48.81 -12.63 -13.64
N TYR A 98 48.02 -13.68 -13.38
CA TYR A 98 46.69 -13.82 -13.97
C TYR A 98 45.74 -12.70 -13.54
N HIS A 99 45.76 -12.31 -12.27
CA HIS A 99 44.94 -11.19 -11.78
C HIS A 99 45.30 -9.88 -12.48
N ALA A 100 46.59 -9.57 -12.63
CA ALA A 100 47.05 -8.39 -13.34
C ALA A 100 46.64 -8.39 -14.82
N LEU A 101 46.81 -9.53 -15.51
CA LEU A 101 46.41 -9.68 -16.91
C LEU A 101 44.90 -9.53 -17.11
N ILE A 102 44.08 -10.11 -16.22
CA ILE A 102 42.61 -10.00 -16.29
C ILE A 102 42.18 -8.55 -16.06
N ARG A 103 42.74 -7.86 -15.06
CA ARG A 103 42.46 -6.45 -14.78
C ARG A 103 42.80 -5.56 -15.98
N GLN A 104 43.97 -5.77 -16.58
CA GLN A 104 44.38 -5.03 -17.78
C GLN A 104 43.47 -5.31 -18.98
N HIS A 105 43.06 -6.57 -19.18
CA HIS A 105 42.17 -6.95 -20.27
C HIS A 105 40.76 -6.35 -20.15
N LEU A 106 40.26 -6.21 -18.92
CA LEU A 106 38.91 -5.70 -18.64
C LEU A 106 38.87 -4.21 -18.30
N ASP A 107 40.02 -3.52 -18.28
CA ASP A 107 40.17 -2.12 -17.87
C ASP A 107 39.67 -1.84 -16.43
N PHE A 108 40.17 -2.64 -15.47
CA PHE A 108 39.87 -2.51 -14.04
C PHE A 108 41.12 -2.16 -13.22
N ARG A 109 40.95 -1.29 -12.24
CA ARG A 109 41.96 -0.96 -11.23
C ARG A 109 41.84 -1.85 -9.99
N ALA A 110 42.94 -2.05 -9.28
CA ALA A 110 42.95 -2.77 -8.02
C ALA A 110 42.29 -1.93 -6.90
N PHE A 111 41.73 -2.57 -5.87
CA PHE A 111 41.08 -1.84 -4.76
C PHE A 111 42.05 -0.93 -4.00
N GLU A 112 43.32 -1.34 -3.94
CA GLU A 112 44.42 -0.62 -3.32
C GLU A 112 44.71 0.72 -4.02
N GLU A 113 44.29 0.89 -5.28
CA GLU A 113 44.48 2.09 -6.10
C GLU A 113 43.35 3.12 -5.87
N GLY A 114 43.12 3.50 -4.61
CA GLY A 114 42.15 4.55 -4.23
C GLY A 114 40.73 4.09 -3.97
N GLY A 115 40.46 2.78 -4.02
CA GLY A 115 39.14 2.21 -3.72
C GLY A 115 38.68 2.45 -2.29
N LEU A 116 39.61 2.45 -1.31
CA LEU A 116 39.27 2.71 0.10
C LEU A 116 38.72 4.12 0.31
N ASP A 117 39.36 5.15 -0.24
CA ASP A 117 38.95 6.54 -0.07
C ASP A 117 37.62 6.81 -0.77
N LEU A 118 37.43 6.26 -1.96
CA LEU A 118 36.17 6.37 -2.69
C LEU A 118 35.03 5.71 -1.92
N ALA A 119 35.21 4.46 -1.47
CA ALA A 119 34.23 3.76 -0.67
C ALA A 119 33.93 4.49 0.65
N ALA A 120 34.95 5.02 1.33
CA ALA A 120 34.77 5.74 2.58
C ALA A 120 33.99 7.05 2.42
N ARG A 121 34.22 7.80 1.33
CA ARG A 121 33.47 9.02 0.99
C ARG A 121 32.02 8.69 0.66
N ALA A 122 31.81 7.76 -0.27
CA ALA A 122 30.47 7.30 -0.67
C ALA A 122 29.65 6.81 0.53
N MET A 123 30.25 6.00 1.42
CA MET A 123 29.59 5.56 2.65
C MET A 123 29.30 6.70 3.62
N ARG A 124 30.15 7.73 3.70
CA ARG A 124 29.96 8.86 4.61
C ARG A 124 28.78 9.72 4.15
N ASP A 125 28.72 10.02 2.87
CA ASP A 125 27.65 10.82 2.27
C ASP A 125 26.32 10.08 2.39
N ALA A 126 26.32 8.78 2.09
CA ALA A 126 25.17 7.90 2.31
C ALA A 126 24.75 7.82 3.79
N ALA A 127 25.72 7.67 4.71
CA ALA A 127 25.44 7.55 6.15
C ALA A 127 24.92 8.82 6.79
N ALA A 128 25.05 9.99 6.15
CA ALA A 128 24.42 11.22 6.62
C ALA A 128 22.89 11.10 6.61
N VAL A 129 22.33 10.40 5.63
CA VAL A 129 20.89 10.28 5.40
C VAL A 129 20.35 8.89 5.81
N MET A 130 21.11 7.83 5.52
CA MET A 130 20.73 6.43 5.72
C MET A 130 21.44 5.81 6.93
N ASP A 131 20.86 4.74 7.49
CA ASP A 131 21.36 4.11 8.72
C ASP A 131 21.64 2.62 8.62
N HIS A 132 21.15 1.94 7.58
CA HIS A 132 21.33 0.50 7.46
C HIS A 132 22.71 0.18 6.86
N PRO A 133 23.55 -0.64 7.51
CA PRO A 133 24.90 -0.95 7.03
C PRO A 133 24.95 -1.56 5.63
N ALA A 134 23.93 -2.34 5.24
CA ALA A 134 23.87 -2.92 3.91
C ALA A 134 23.75 -1.84 2.83
N ASP A 135 22.97 -0.79 3.07
CA ASP A 135 22.78 0.31 2.11
C ASP A 135 24.08 1.07 1.90
N LEU A 136 24.84 1.30 2.98
CA LEU A 136 26.17 1.91 2.90
C LEU A 136 27.13 1.05 2.06
N ILE A 137 27.10 -0.27 2.25
CA ILE A 137 27.91 -1.20 1.46
C ILE A 137 27.47 -1.20 0.00
N ASN A 138 26.16 -1.16 -0.28
CA ASN A 138 25.62 -1.15 -1.64
C ASN A 138 26.03 0.12 -2.40
N VAL A 139 25.91 1.29 -1.77
CA VAL A 139 26.36 2.56 -2.37
C VAL A 139 27.87 2.53 -2.65
N ALA A 140 28.67 1.96 -1.74
CA ALA A 140 30.10 1.81 -1.98
C ALA A 140 30.40 0.85 -3.13
N ILE A 141 29.69 -0.28 -3.23
CA ILE A 141 29.84 -1.24 -4.33
C ILE A 141 29.50 -0.57 -5.65
N GLU A 142 28.38 0.15 -5.72
CA GLU A 142 27.97 0.87 -6.91
C GLU A 142 29.04 1.87 -7.37
N GLN A 143 29.57 2.69 -6.46
CA GLN A 143 30.63 3.64 -6.79
C GLN A 143 31.93 2.97 -7.24
N LEU A 144 32.32 1.85 -6.62
CA LEU A 144 33.48 1.08 -7.03
C LEU A 144 33.29 0.46 -8.42
N VAL A 145 32.09 -0.06 -8.71
CA VAL A 145 31.76 -0.67 -10.01
C VAL A 145 31.74 0.39 -11.11
N THR A 146 31.08 1.53 -10.89
CA THR A 146 30.98 2.63 -11.86
C THR A 146 32.35 3.23 -12.20
N THR A 147 33.28 3.25 -11.24
CA THR A 147 34.65 3.74 -11.43
C THR A 147 35.66 2.67 -11.86
N ARG A 148 35.18 1.46 -12.19
CA ARG A 148 35.96 0.28 -12.63
C ARG A 148 37.06 -0.12 -11.64
N ILE A 149 36.77 -0.08 -10.34
CA ILE A 149 37.66 -0.56 -9.28
C ILE A 149 37.17 -1.94 -8.82
N GLY A 150 38.11 -2.89 -8.67
CA GLY A 150 37.80 -4.22 -8.13
C GLY A 150 37.27 -4.15 -6.70
N LEU A 151 36.40 -5.09 -6.33
CA LEU A 151 35.86 -5.18 -4.98
C LEU A 151 36.87 -5.83 -4.02
N PRO A 152 37.03 -5.31 -2.79
CA PRO A 152 37.81 -5.99 -1.77
C PRO A 152 36.97 -7.11 -1.14
N ALA A 153 37.59 -7.93 -0.28
CA ALA A 153 36.83 -8.88 0.54
C ALA A 153 35.68 -8.16 1.29
N PHE A 154 34.51 -8.79 1.36
CA PHE A 154 33.33 -8.24 2.04
C PHE A 154 33.62 -7.76 3.47
N SER A 155 34.47 -8.47 4.20
CA SER A 155 34.89 -8.11 5.56
C SER A 155 35.61 -6.75 5.65
N ALA A 156 36.22 -6.26 4.56
CA ALA A 156 36.79 -4.92 4.49
C ALA A 156 35.69 -3.86 4.38
N LEU A 157 34.72 -4.04 3.48
CA LEU A 157 33.58 -3.14 3.34
C LEU A 157 32.70 -3.12 4.59
N ASP A 158 32.42 -4.27 5.20
CA ASP A 158 31.66 -4.35 6.46
C ASP A 158 32.37 -3.62 7.61
N ARG A 159 33.69 -3.79 7.75
CA ARG A 159 34.46 -3.05 8.75
C ARG A 159 34.43 -1.54 8.49
N LEU A 160 34.56 -1.13 7.23
CA LEU A 160 34.51 0.28 6.84
C LEU A 160 33.13 0.89 7.11
N ALA A 161 32.06 0.24 6.66
CA ALA A 161 30.68 0.69 6.88
C ALA A 161 30.36 0.83 8.37
N ARG A 162 30.79 -0.14 9.20
CA ARG A 162 30.66 -0.05 10.67
C ARG A 162 31.37 1.18 11.24
N ARG A 163 32.62 1.42 10.81
CA ARG A 163 33.42 2.55 11.30
C ARG A 163 32.82 3.89 10.87
N VAL A 164 32.46 4.02 9.60
CA VAL A 164 31.85 5.25 9.04
C VAL A 164 30.53 5.53 9.72
N ARG A 165 29.65 4.54 9.85
CA ARG A 165 28.36 4.69 10.53
C ARG A 165 28.53 5.07 11.99
N ALA A 166 29.41 4.40 12.73
CA ALA A 166 29.66 4.72 14.13
C ALA A 166 30.17 6.15 14.31
N LEU A 167 31.01 6.63 13.38
CA LEU A 167 31.49 8.01 13.34
C LEU A 167 30.34 9.00 13.11
N VAL A 168 29.57 8.81 12.03
CA VAL A 168 28.49 9.73 11.64
C VAL A 168 27.39 9.77 12.70
N ASN A 169 26.93 8.61 13.18
CA ASN A 169 25.92 8.56 14.23
C ASN A 169 26.46 9.11 15.56
N GLY A 170 27.74 8.84 15.88
CA GLY A 170 28.40 9.43 17.04
C GLY A 170 28.43 10.95 17.01
N GLN A 171 28.71 11.54 15.84
CA GLN A 171 28.69 12.99 15.62
C GLN A 171 27.27 13.56 15.79
N LEU A 172 26.26 12.92 15.20
CA LEU A 172 24.86 13.32 15.37
C LEU A 172 24.43 13.25 16.84
N PHE A 173 24.72 12.15 17.54
CA PHE A 173 24.38 11.98 18.95
C PHE A 173 25.10 13.01 19.84
N ALA A 174 26.37 13.29 19.57
CA ALA A 174 27.12 14.32 20.28
C ALA A 174 26.53 15.72 20.04
N ALA A 175 26.22 16.08 18.79
CA ALA A 175 25.62 17.36 18.45
C ALA A 175 24.26 17.57 19.11
N ILE A 176 23.39 16.55 19.12
CA ILE A 176 22.10 16.59 19.82
C ILE A 176 22.33 16.76 21.33
N ALA A 177 23.23 15.96 21.92
CA ALA A 177 23.52 16.02 23.34
C ALA A 177 24.14 17.37 23.77
N GLN A 178 24.91 18.04 22.92
CA GLN A 178 25.47 19.36 23.19
C GLN A 178 24.40 20.46 23.19
N ARG A 179 23.36 20.33 22.38
CA ARG A 179 22.24 21.28 22.32
C ARG A 179 21.21 21.10 23.44
N LEU A 180 21.30 20.01 24.20
CA LEU A 180 20.43 19.73 25.34
C LEU A 180 21.02 20.28 26.64
N THR A 181 20.20 21.00 27.39
CA THR A 181 20.50 21.44 28.75
C THR A 181 20.60 20.26 29.73
N VAL A 182 21.20 20.48 30.90
CA VAL A 182 21.32 19.45 31.95
C VAL A 182 19.95 19.02 32.47
N ASP A 183 19.03 19.96 32.59
CA ASP A 183 17.65 19.69 33.01
C ASP A 183 16.92 18.79 31.99
N GLU A 184 17.00 19.13 30.69
CA GLU A 184 16.39 18.32 29.63
C GLU A 184 16.95 16.89 29.59
N LYS A 185 18.27 16.72 29.74
CA LYS A 185 18.90 15.39 29.84
C LYS A 185 18.35 14.58 31.02
N THR A 186 18.15 15.25 32.16
CA THR A 186 17.61 14.62 33.37
C THR A 186 16.16 14.20 33.17
N ARG A 187 15.34 15.05 32.53
CA ARG A 187 13.96 14.73 32.16
C ARG A 187 13.87 13.55 31.19
N LEU A 188 14.75 13.46 30.20
CA LEU A 188 14.82 12.30 29.29
C LEU A 188 15.17 11.01 30.04
N ASP A 189 16.15 11.05 30.95
CA ASP A 189 16.54 9.88 31.73
C ASP A 189 15.44 9.45 32.72
N ALA A 190 14.62 10.38 33.21
CA ALA A 190 13.48 10.09 34.07
C ALA A 190 12.39 9.26 33.35
N LEU A 191 12.27 9.36 32.03
CA LEU A 191 11.31 8.56 31.24
C LEU A 191 11.55 7.05 31.36
N LEU A 192 12.79 6.64 31.68
CA LEU A 192 13.20 5.25 31.79
C LEU A 192 13.09 4.70 33.22
N ARG A 193 12.86 5.55 34.22
CA ARG A 193 12.73 5.14 35.62
C ARG A 193 11.29 4.67 35.87
N GLY A 194 11.13 3.42 36.29
CA GLY A 194 9.85 2.91 36.78
C GLY A 194 9.61 3.44 38.19
N GLY A 195 8.43 4.01 38.47
CA GLY A 195 8.22 4.70 39.74
C GLY A 195 6.77 5.00 40.10
N GLY A 196 5.79 4.24 39.58
CA GLY A 196 4.36 4.44 39.86
C GLY A 196 3.65 3.18 40.34
N LYS A 197 2.41 3.34 40.85
CA LYS A 197 1.50 2.25 41.33
C LYS A 197 1.26 1.12 40.32
N THR A 198 1.55 1.35 39.03
CA THR A 198 1.34 0.40 37.93
C THR A 198 2.62 -0.33 37.47
N GLY A 199 3.80 -0.01 38.02
CA GLY A 199 5.07 -0.62 37.64
C GLY A 199 5.62 -0.25 36.24
N LYS A 200 4.90 0.55 35.45
CA LYS A 200 5.31 0.98 34.10
C LYS A 200 6.08 2.31 34.13
N SER A 201 7.11 2.45 33.29
CA SER A 201 7.88 3.69 33.12
C SER A 201 7.12 4.74 32.29
N PRO A 202 7.34 6.05 32.47
CA PRO A 202 6.72 7.09 31.63
C PRO A 202 6.95 6.92 30.11
N LEU A 203 8.01 6.23 29.70
CA LEU A 203 8.24 5.81 28.31
C LEU A 203 7.04 5.09 27.67
N HIS A 204 6.28 4.32 28.47
CA HIS A 204 5.09 3.61 27.97
C HIS A 204 4.00 4.58 27.51
N GLU A 205 3.82 5.71 28.20
CA GLU A 205 2.85 6.72 27.79
C GLU A 205 3.29 7.41 26.49
N VAL A 206 4.58 7.71 26.31
CA VAL A 206 5.11 8.26 25.04
C VAL A 206 4.82 7.34 23.84
N LYS A 207 4.80 6.02 24.07
CA LYS A 207 4.53 5.00 23.04
C LYS A 207 3.05 4.68 22.85
N ARG A 208 2.17 5.32 23.63
CA ARG A 208 0.74 5.03 23.64
C ARG A 208 0.11 5.23 22.27
N LEU A 209 -0.73 4.27 21.89
CA LEU A 209 -1.48 4.29 20.65
C LEU A 209 -2.89 4.86 20.86
N PRO A 210 -3.50 5.47 19.82
CA PRO A 210 -4.88 5.92 19.86
C PRO A 210 -5.84 4.73 19.96
N LYS A 211 -6.92 4.91 20.73
CA LYS A 211 -8.01 3.93 20.86
C LYS A 211 -9.15 4.22 19.88
N ARG A 212 -10.25 3.47 19.95
CA ARG A 212 -11.47 3.68 19.13
C ARG A 212 -11.98 5.12 19.15
N SER A 213 -12.55 5.59 18.04
CA SER A 213 -13.09 6.96 17.88
C SER A 213 -14.36 7.22 18.72
N SER A 214 -14.14 7.59 19.98
CA SER A 214 -15.15 8.00 20.97
C SER A 214 -14.80 9.38 21.55
N LEU A 215 -15.78 10.12 22.09
CA LEU A 215 -15.51 11.43 22.71
C LEU A 215 -14.51 11.32 23.86
N LYS A 216 -14.65 10.29 24.71
CA LYS A 216 -13.71 10.03 25.81
C LYS A 216 -12.27 9.85 25.31
N HIS A 217 -12.07 9.03 24.28
CA HIS A 217 -10.73 8.80 23.74
C HIS A 217 -10.20 10.01 22.97
N PHE A 218 -11.07 10.83 22.41
CA PHE A 218 -10.68 12.12 21.82
C PHE A 218 -10.14 13.08 22.87
N GLN A 219 -10.81 13.17 24.03
CA GLN A 219 -10.29 13.91 25.19
C GLN A 219 -8.97 13.34 25.68
N GLU A 220 -8.87 12.01 25.85
CA GLU A 220 -7.62 11.35 26.24
C GLU A 220 -6.46 11.66 25.27
N LEU A 221 -6.74 11.81 23.97
CA LEU A 221 -5.71 12.12 22.97
C LEU A 221 -5.28 13.59 23.01
N VAL A 222 -6.22 14.52 23.22
CA VAL A 222 -5.91 15.94 23.45
C VAL A 222 -5.07 16.10 24.73
N ASP A 223 -5.42 15.38 25.80
CA ASP A 223 -4.65 15.39 27.04
C ASP A 223 -3.26 14.76 26.86
N HIS A 224 -3.15 13.69 26.07
CA HIS A 224 -1.87 13.08 25.73
C HIS A 224 -0.97 14.02 24.93
N MET A 225 -1.53 14.76 23.96
CA MET A 225 -0.76 15.77 23.21
C MET A 225 -0.24 16.87 24.13
N ALA A 226 -1.07 17.38 25.05
CA ALA A 226 -0.63 18.36 26.06
C ALA A 226 0.53 17.81 26.92
N GLN A 227 0.42 16.56 27.39
CA GLN A 227 1.49 15.89 28.13
C GLN A 227 2.78 15.74 27.31
N LEU A 228 2.66 15.41 26.02
CA LEU A 228 3.81 15.32 25.12
C LEU A 228 4.45 16.70 24.90
N ASP A 229 3.67 17.79 24.85
CA ASP A 229 4.20 19.15 24.69
C ASP A 229 4.95 19.66 25.93
N GLU A 230 4.61 19.16 27.13
CA GLU A 230 5.36 19.43 28.38
C GLU A 230 6.74 18.73 28.43
N LEU A 231 6.97 17.70 27.59
CA LEU A 231 8.27 17.05 27.47
C LEU A 231 9.30 17.96 26.77
N VAL A 232 10.56 17.51 26.76
CA VAL A 232 11.69 18.22 26.14
C VAL A 232 11.37 18.68 24.71
N GLY A 233 11.67 19.94 24.40
CA GLY A 233 11.47 20.52 23.07
C GLY A 233 12.32 19.82 22.01
N THR A 234 11.73 19.47 20.87
CA THR A 234 12.41 18.66 19.85
C THR A 234 13.00 19.49 18.70
N GLY A 235 12.52 20.71 18.46
CA GLY A 235 12.91 21.54 17.31
C GLY A 235 14.40 21.89 17.28
N ALA A 236 14.86 22.70 18.25
CA ALA A 236 16.24 23.17 18.27
C ALA A 236 17.27 22.03 18.42
N PRO A 237 17.11 21.02 19.30
CA PRO A 237 18.13 19.99 19.45
C PRO A 237 18.23 19.06 18.22
N LEU A 238 17.14 18.83 17.48
CA LEU A 238 17.14 18.01 16.26
C LEU A 238 17.44 18.79 14.97
N ALA A 239 17.75 20.09 15.05
CA ALA A 239 18.05 20.90 13.87
C ALA A 239 19.19 20.29 13.01
N GLY A 240 19.00 20.18 11.69
CA GLY A 240 19.99 19.58 10.78
C GLY A 240 20.12 18.05 10.85
N VAL A 241 19.33 17.36 11.68
CA VAL A 241 19.20 15.89 11.63
C VAL A 241 18.20 15.53 10.53
N PRO A 242 18.59 14.75 9.49
CA PRO A 242 17.68 14.36 8.41
C PRO A 242 16.45 13.58 8.92
N GLU A 243 15.31 13.76 8.26
CA GLU A 243 14.04 13.14 8.68
C GLU A 243 14.11 11.60 8.70
N LEU A 244 14.81 11.00 7.74
CA LEU A 244 15.03 9.54 7.71
C LEU A 244 15.80 9.04 8.94
N LYS A 245 16.78 9.80 9.44
CA LYS A 245 17.51 9.48 10.69
C LYS A 245 16.60 9.58 11.91
N ARG A 246 15.77 10.64 11.97
CA ARG A 246 14.80 10.82 13.07
C ARG A 246 13.83 9.64 13.13
N LYS A 247 13.26 9.24 11.98
CA LYS A 247 12.38 8.07 11.86
C LYS A 247 13.09 6.78 12.27
N HIS A 248 14.32 6.56 11.82
CA HIS A 248 15.10 5.37 12.18
C HIS A 248 15.38 5.27 13.68
N PHE A 249 15.88 6.35 14.30
CA PHE A 249 16.17 6.38 15.73
C PHE A 249 14.90 6.27 16.59
N ALA A 250 13.80 6.87 16.16
CA ALA A 250 12.50 6.72 16.80
C ALA A 250 11.99 5.27 16.73
N ALA A 251 12.14 4.61 15.58
CA ALA A 251 11.76 3.21 15.40
C ALA A 251 12.62 2.27 16.28
N GLU A 252 13.94 2.51 16.37
CA GLU A 252 14.83 1.78 17.29
C GLU A 252 14.36 1.94 18.74
N ALA A 253 14.09 3.18 19.18
CA ALA A 253 13.59 3.43 20.54
C ALA A 253 12.20 2.82 20.79
N ARG A 254 11.32 2.81 19.80
CA ARG A 254 9.97 2.23 19.90
C ARG A 254 10.02 0.72 20.11
N ALA A 255 10.91 0.04 19.39
CA ALA A 255 11.07 -1.41 19.47
C ALA A 255 11.69 -1.90 20.79
N LEU A 256 12.44 -1.07 21.53
CA LEU A 256 13.15 -1.46 22.77
C LEU A 256 12.37 -1.11 24.04
N ASP A 257 12.58 -1.84 25.13
CA ASP A 257 12.00 -1.50 26.44
C ASP A 257 12.89 -0.51 27.24
N ALA A 258 12.41 -0.11 28.43
CA ALA A 258 13.11 0.86 29.25
C ALA A 258 14.41 0.32 29.86
N ALA A 259 14.54 -0.98 30.09
CA ALA A 259 15.78 -1.59 30.58
C ALA A 259 16.83 -1.60 29.46
N GLU A 260 16.43 -2.01 28.26
CA GLU A 260 17.31 -2.04 27.08
C GLU A 260 17.83 -0.65 26.69
N LEU A 261 17.00 0.40 26.82
CA LEU A 261 17.42 1.78 26.54
C LEU A 261 18.38 2.33 27.59
N LYS A 262 18.37 1.82 28.84
CA LYS A 262 19.31 2.25 29.89
C LYS A 262 20.75 1.86 29.58
N ASP A 263 20.93 0.74 28.87
CA ASP A 263 22.25 0.19 28.50
C ASP A 263 22.96 1.04 27.43
N PHE A 264 22.26 1.97 26.78
CA PHE A 264 22.86 2.88 25.83
C PHE A 264 23.72 3.96 26.52
N ARG A 265 24.82 4.32 25.85
CA ARG A 265 25.62 5.50 26.24
C ARG A 265 24.73 6.75 26.26
N PRO A 266 24.91 7.69 27.22
CA PRO A 266 24.01 8.83 27.42
C PRO A 266 23.67 9.61 26.14
N ALA A 267 24.67 9.96 25.32
CA ALA A 267 24.43 10.70 24.08
C ALA A 267 23.50 9.97 23.10
N LYS A 268 23.69 8.65 22.91
CA LYS A 268 22.79 7.84 22.08
C LYS A 268 21.40 7.76 22.71
N ARG A 269 21.34 7.49 24.02
CA ARG A 269 20.09 7.36 24.78
C ARG A 269 19.22 8.62 24.66
N HIS A 270 19.80 9.80 24.88
CA HIS A 270 19.10 11.08 24.77
C HIS A 270 18.62 11.33 23.33
N ALA A 271 19.46 11.07 22.33
CA ALA A 271 19.10 11.27 20.93
C ALA A 271 17.93 10.39 20.47
N VAL A 272 17.95 9.08 20.78
CA VAL A 272 16.88 8.16 20.36
C VAL A 272 15.56 8.45 21.10
N LEU A 273 15.62 8.83 22.38
CA LEU A 273 14.44 9.25 23.15
C LEU A 273 13.84 10.55 22.59
N LEU A 274 14.68 11.52 22.22
CA LEU A 274 14.21 12.76 21.64
C LEU A 274 13.55 12.54 20.27
N CYS A 275 14.13 11.67 19.43
CA CYS A 275 13.51 11.26 18.16
C CYS A 275 12.17 10.56 18.39
N LEU A 276 12.06 9.70 19.42
CA LEU A 276 10.80 9.05 19.80
C LEU A 276 9.73 10.07 20.21
N ILE A 277 10.07 11.06 21.04
CA ILE A 277 9.14 12.14 21.46
C ILE A 277 8.70 12.95 20.24
N HIS A 278 9.63 13.33 19.36
CA HIS A 278 9.32 14.05 18.13
C HIS A 278 8.32 13.26 17.29
N ARG A 279 8.58 11.97 17.07
CA ARG A 279 7.70 11.11 16.28
C ARG A 279 6.35 10.87 16.95
N ALA A 280 6.30 10.78 18.27
CA ALA A 280 5.05 10.68 19.02
C ALA A 280 4.19 11.94 18.85
N ARG A 281 4.78 13.14 18.92
CA ARG A 281 4.07 14.41 18.67
C ARG A 281 3.50 14.47 17.24
N VAL A 282 4.29 14.09 16.24
CA VAL A 282 3.84 14.03 14.83
C VAL A 282 2.64 13.09 14.70
N GLN A 283 2.77 11.86 15.22
CA GLN A 283 1.71 10.86 15.16
C GLN A 283 0.43 11.30 15.87
N VAL A 284 0.54 11.88 17.07
CA VAL A 284 -0.64 12.32 17.84
C VAL A 284 -1.37 13.46 17.15
N ARG A 285 -0.68 14.37 16.43
CA ARG A 285 -1.34 15.39 15.59
C ARG A 285 -2.14 14.76 14.45
N ASP A 286 -1.55 13.78 13.76
CA ASP A 286 -2.26 13.03 12.72
C ASP A 286 -3.48 12.29 13.29
N ASP A 287 -3.31 11.61 14.43
CA ASP A 287 -4.38 10.88 15.11
C ASP A 287 -5.51 11.81 15.59
N LEU A 288 -5.19 13.03 16.04
CA LEU A 288 -6.15 14.05 16.45
C LEU A 288 -7.00 14.53 15.27
N ALA A 289 -6.36 14.89 14.15
CA ALA A 289 -7.03 15.32 12.94
C ALA A 289 -7.94 14.20 12.38
N GLU A 290 -7.43 12.97 12.29
CA GLU A 290 -8.20 11.81 11.83
C GLU A 290 -9.38 11.50 12.77
N MET A 291 -9.18 11.55 14.09
CA MET A 291 -10.27 11.33 15.05
C MET A 291 -11.31 12.44 14.97
N PHE A 292 -10.91 13.70 14.85
CA PHE A 292 -11.81 14.83 14.64
C PHE A 292 -12.68 14.63 13.40
N ILE A 293 -12.07 14.31 12.27
CA ILE A 293 -12.76 14.03 11.00
C ILE A 293 -13.79 12.91 11.17
N LYS A 294 -13.41 11.79 11.82
CA LYS A 294 -14.32 10.67 12.12
C LYS A 294 -15.47 11.09 13.05
N ARG A 295 -15.21 11.93 14.05
CA ARG A 295 -16.24 12.43 14.98
C ARG A 295 -17.24 13.36 14.29
N MET A 296 -16.77 14.28 13.44
CA MET A 296 -17.65 15.12 12.63
C MET A 296 -18.48 14.28 11.67
N GLY A 297 -17.88 13.28 11.01
CA GLY A 297 -18.61 12.32 10.18
C GLY A 297 -19.75 11.64 10.95
N LYS A 298 -19.49 11.15 12.17
CA LYS A 298 -20.54 10.56 13.03
C LYS A 298 -21.65 11.55 13.37
N ILE A 299 -21.33 12.82 13.67
CA ILE A 299 -22.34 13.86 13.94
C ILE A 299 -23.27 14.03 12.73
N HIS A 300 -22.72 14.09 11.52
CA HIS A 300 -23.51 14.15 10.29
C HIS A 300 -24.37 12.89 10.08
N THR A 301 -23.84 11.69 10.33
CA THR A 301 -24.61 10.44 10.24
C THR A 301 -25.80 10.45 11.20
N HIS A 302 -25.61 10.85 12.45
CA HIS A 302 -26.71 10.93 13.42
C HIS A 302 -27.75 11.97 13.02
N GLY A 303 -27.34 13.10 12.43
CA GLY A 303 -28.27 14.09 11.89
C GLY A 303 -29.13 13.54 10.75
N LYS A 304 -28.54 12.76 9.83
CA LYS A 304 -29.28 12.09 8.75
C LYS A 304 -30.24 11.04 9.29
N GLU A 305 -29.78 10.17 10.19
CA GLU A 305 -30.63 9.18 10.85
C GLU A 305 -31.78 9.84 11.63
N HIS A 306 -31.54 10.99 12.25
CA HIS A 306 -32.59 11.76 12.91
C HIS A 306 -33.62 12.29 11.90
N LEU A 307 -33.18 12.82 10.76
CA LEU A 307 -34.09 13.22 9.67
C LEU A 307 -34.90 12.04 9.15
N ASP A 308 -34.27 10.87 8.96
CA ASP A 308 -34.94 9.65 8.49
C ASP A 308 -35.99 9.18 9.50
N ARG A 309 -35.70 9.23 10.80
CA ARG A 309 -36.67 8.93 11.87
C ARG A 309 -37.85 9.91 11.85
N LEU A 310 -37.58 11.21 11.70
CA LEU A 310 -38.62 12.23 11.58
C LEU A 310 -39.49 11.96 10.35
N ARG A 311 -38.90 11.63 9.20
CA ARG A 311 -39.63 11.26 7.98
C ARG A 311 -40.51 10.04 8.18
N SER A 312 -40.00 8.99 8.83
CA SER A 312 -40.79 7.82 9.17
C SER A 312 -41.97 8.17 10.08
N GLN A 313 -41.77 9.04 11.08
CA GLN A 313 -42.84 9.52 11.97
C GLN A 313 -43.89 10.38 11.23
N TYR A 314 -43.45 11.25 10.33
CA TYR A 314 -44.33 12.13 9.57
C TYR A 314 -45.03 11.43 8.40
N ARG A 315 -44.57 10.25 7.97
CA ARG A 315 -45.22 9.46 6.92
C ARG A 315 -46.66 9.09 7.30
N GLU A 316 -46.87 8.67 8.54
CA GLU A 316 -48.20 8.32 9.04
C GLU A 316 -49.14 9.55 9.02
N LYS A 317 -48.64 10.71 9.42
CA LYS A 317 -49.37 11.98 9.34
C LYS A 317 -49.63 12.43 7.90
N ALA A 318 -48.67 12.22 7.00
CA ALA A 318 -48.81 12.54 5.58
C ALA A 318 -49.87 11.66 4.91
N GLU A 319 -49.92 10.36 5.22
CA GLU A 319 -50.97 9.45 4.73
C GLU A 319 -52.37 9.90 5.19
N VAL A 320 -52.50 10.34 6.45
CA VAL A 320 -53.74 10.92 6.98
C VAL A 320 -54.13 12.20 6.23
N LEU A 321 -53.18 13.10 5.95
CA LEU A 321 -53.43 14.35 5.22
C LEU A 321 -53.78 14.09 3.75
N VAL A 322 -53.10 13.17 3.07
CA VAL A 322 -53.41 12.76 1.68
C VAL A 322 -54.79 12.13 1.60
N ALA A 323 -55.16 11.26 2.54
CA ALA A 323 -56.50 10.71 2.63
C ALA A 323 -57.55 11.81 2.89
N THR A 324 -57.21 12.82 3.69
CA THR A 324 -58.11 13.95 3.97
C THR A 324 -58.32 14.79 2.70
N MET A 325 -57.25 15.07 1.95
CA MET A 325 -57.33 15.76 0.67
C MET A 325 -58.14 14.96 -0.35
N SER A 326 -57.93 13.64 -0.43
CA SER A 326 -58.71 12.77 -1.32
C SER A 326 -60.21 12.80 -1.00
N ASP A 327 -60.57 12.78 0.29
CA ASP A 327 -61.97 12.90 0.72
C ASP A 327 -62.56 14.27 0.40
N VAL A 328 -61.78 15.35 0.55
CA VAL A 328 -62.19 16.71 0.16
C VAL A 328 -62.44 16.81 -1.34
N ILE A 329 -61.54 16.23 -2.16
CA ILE A 329 -61.70 16.17 -3.62
C ILE A 329 -62.97 15.38 -3.99
N ARG A 330 -63.26 14.27 -3.30
CA ARG A 330 -64.49 13.49 -3.51
C ARG A 330 -65.74 14.30 -3.19
N VAL A 331 -65.76 15.02 -2.07
CA VAL A 331 -66.90 15.88 -1.69
C VAL A 331 -67.14 16.98 -2.73
N LEU A 332 -66.07 17.59 -3.24
CA LEU A 332 -66.17 18.59 -4.31
C LEU A 332 -66.68 18.01 -5.64
N ALA A 333 -66.40 16.73 -5.91
CA ALA A 333 -66.90 16.05 -7.11
C ALA A 333 -68.38 15.60 -6.99
N GLU A 334 -68.82 15.20 -5.79
CA GLU A 334 -70.16 14.66 -5.55
C GLU A 334 -71.21 15.75 -5.31
N GLN A 335 -70.82 16.89 -4.72
CA GLN A 335 -71.76 17.96 -4.37
C GLN A 335 -71.73 19.11 -5.38
N ARG A 336 -72.89 19.41 -5.96
CA ARG A 336 -73.06 20.49 -6.96
C ARG A 336 -73.23 21.89 -6.38
N SER A 337 -73.39 22.03 -5.07
CA SER A 337 -73.59 23.32 -4.38
C SER A 337 -72.42 23.62 -3.44
N ASP A 338 -71.76 24.75 -3.66
CA ASP A 338 -70.60 25.19 -2.87
C ASP A 338 -70.92 25.31 -1.37
N THR A 339 -72.16 25.71 -1.03
CA THR A 339 -72.61 25.87 0.36
C THR A 339 -72.85 24.54 1.08
N ALA A 340 -73.17 23.48 0.33
CA ALA A 340 -73.29 22.13 0.85
C ALA A 340 -71.89 21.50 0.96
N ALA A 341 -71.06 21.65 -0.08
CA ALA A 341 -69.71 21.11 -0.13
C ALA A 341 -68.83 21.71 0.99
N GLY A 342 -68.91 23.03 1.19
CA GLY A 342 -68.17 23.71 2.26
C GLY A 342 -68.57 23.29 3.68
N ARG A 343 -69.84 22.92 3.91
CA ARG A 343 -70.29 22.37 5.19
C ARG A 343 -69.74 20.97 5.42
N GLU A 344 -69.78 20.12 4.39
CA GLU A 344 -69.31 18.75 4.47
C GLU A 344 -67.77 18.66 4.60
N ILE A 345 -67.03 19.53 3.91
CA ILE A 345 -65.57 19.69 4.08
C ILE A 345 -65.22 20.09 5.52
N ARG A 346 -65.92 21.07 6.10
CA ARG A 346 -65.67 21.47 7.50
C ARG A 346 -65.95 20.33 8.49
N ARG A 347 -66.97 19.51 8.23
CA ARG A 347 -67.28 18.31 9.01
C ARG A 347 -66.17 17.25 8.91
N LEU A 348 -65.72 16.95 7.68
CA LEU A 348 -64.64 15.99 7.42
C LEU A 348 -63.31 16.39 8.04
N VAL A 349 -62.92 17.65 7.88
CA VAL A 349 -61.70 18.21 8.48
C VAL A 349 -61.80 18.15 10.01
N GLY A 350 -62.95 18.55 10.58
CA GLY A 350 -63.20 18.52 12.03
C GLY A 350 -63.21 17.12 12.65
N GLN A 351 -63.51 16.06 11.89
CA GLN A 351 -63.44 14.67 12.35
C GLN A 351 -62.01 14.15 12.47
N ARG A 352 -61.07 14.73 11.73
CA ARG A 352 -59.67 14.30 11.66
C ARG A 352 -58.72 15.18 12.48
N GLY A 353 -59.18 16.34 12.96
CA GLY A 353 -58.43 17.24 13.84
C GLY A 353 -59.00 18.66 13.82
N SER A 354 -58.44 19.58 14.62
CA SER A 354 -58.71 21.01 14.43
C SER A 354 -57.97 21.52 13.18
N ILE A 355 -58.49 22.58 12.56
CA ILE A 355 -57.83 23.23 11.41
C ILE A 355 -56.42 23.67 11.79
N ASP A 356 -56.21 24.13 13.02
CA ASP A 356 -54.89 24.52 13.53
C ASP A 356 -53.94 23.33 13.67
N ALA A 357 -54.42 22.20 14.19
CA ALA A 357 -53.59 20.99 14.31
C ALA A 357 -53.18 20.43 12.95
N LEU A 358 -54.11 20.40 11.97
CA LEU A 358 -53.80 19.97 10.60
C LEU A 358 -52.86 20.96 9.90
N ARG A 359 -52.97 22.26 10.18
CA ARG A 359 -52.05 23.28 9.69
C ARG A 359 -50.66 23.14 10.32
N GLU A 360 -50.57 22.84 11.62
CA GLU A 360 -49.31 22.52 12.30
C GLU A 360 -48.67 21.26 11.73
N ASP A 361 -49.45 20.21 11.48
CA ASP A 361 -48.96 18.98 10.85
C ASP A 361 -48.48 19.24 9.41
N CYS A 362 -49.22 20.01 8.62
CA CYS A 362 -48.78 20.47 7.29
C CYS A 362 -47.49 21.29 7.35
N ASN A 363 -47.36 22.20 8.32
CA ASN A 363 -46.17 23.02 8.50
C ASN A 363 -44.97 22.18 8.96
N ALA A 364 -45.17 21.21 9.87
CA ALA A 364 -44.12 20.30 10.33
C ALA A 364 -43.64 19.39 9.19
N ILE A 365 -44.55 18.86 8.38
CA ILE A 365 -44.22 18.08 7.18
C ILE A 365 -43.49 18.97 6.16
N ALA A 366 -43.96 20.20 5.92
CA ALA A 366 -43.31 21.13 5.00
C ALA A 366 -41.92 21.59 5.47
N ALA A 367 -41.71 21.73 6.79
CA ALA A 367 -40.42 22.06 7.37
C ALA A 367 -39.38 20.93 7.24
N HIS A 368 -39.84 19.67 7.13
CA HIS A 368 -39.01 18.47 7.08
C HIS A 368 -39.10 17.68 5.76
N SER A 369 -39.79 18.22 4.76
CA SER A 369 -39.97 17.61 3.43
C SER A 369 -38.72 17.70 2.56
N GLY A 370 -37.77 18.58 2.89
CA GLY A 370 -36.47 18.67 2.22
C GLY A 370 -35.44 17.67 2.75
N ASP A 371 -34.39 17.36 1.97
CA ASP A 371 -33.23 16.55 2.39
C ASP A 371 -32.26 17.30 3.33
N ASN A 372 -32.71 18.38 3.99
CA ASN A 372 -31.84 19.23 4.79
C ASN A 372 -31.76 18.78 6.26
N TYR A 373 -30.80 17.91 6.56
CA TYR A 373 -30.54 17.45 7.93
C TYR A 373 -29.66 18.40 8.77
N LEU A 374 -29.08 19.46 8.17
CA LEU A 374 -28.08 20.33 8.81
C LEU A 374 -28.57 21.03 10.11
N PRO A 375 -29.84 21.49 10.22
CA PRO A 375 -30.34 22.07 11.47
C PRO A 375 -30.33 21.08 12.65
N LEU A 376 -30.37 19.77 12.38
CA LEU A 376 -30.48 18.71 13.39
C LEU A 376 -29.13 18.32 14.01
N LEU A 377 -28.03 18.97 13.62
CA LEU A 377 -26.68 18.57 14.04
C LEU A 377 -26.30 19.08 15.44
N TRP A 378 -26.87 20.20 15.90
CA TRP A 378 -26.49 20.84 17.16
C TRP A 378 -26.59 19.92 18.40
N PRO A 379 -27.67 19.13 18.60
CA PRO A 379 -27.78 18.24 19.75
C PRO A 379 -26.63 17.23 19.87
N TYR A 380 -26.12 16.75 18.72
CA TYR A 380 -25.01 15.80 18.67
C TYR A 380 -23.64 16.49 18.78
N TYR A 381 -23.54 17.75 18.31
CA TYR A 381 -22.32 18.55 18.38
C TYR A 381 -22.03 19.11 19.77
N LYS A 382 -23.05 19.54 20.52
CA LYS A 382 -22.93 20.26 21.80
C LYS A 382 -21.98 19.59 22.80
N SER A 383 -21.99 18.26 22.86
CA SER A 383 -21.11 17.50 23.78
C SER A 383 -19.63 17.52 23.39
N HIS A 384 -19.31 17.75 22.11
CA HIS A 384 -17.96 17.75 21.56
C HIS A 384 -17.31 19.13 21.62
N ARG A 385 -18.11 20.20 21.63
CA ARG A 385 -17.67 21.61 21.58
C ARG A 385 -16.43 21.91 22.44
N PRO A 386 -16.38 21.62 23.75
CA PRO A 386 -15.21 21.95 24.57
C PRO A 386 -13.93 21.24 24.12
N THR A 387 -14.05 20.00 23.65
CA THR A 387 -12.90 19.22 23.19
C THR A 387 -12.41 19.70 21.82
N LEU A 388 -13.34 20.07 20.93
CA LEU A 388 -13.02 20.63 19.61
C LEU A 388 -12.28 21.97 19.70
N LEU A 389 -12.72 22.87 20.58
CA LEU A 389 -12.05 24.15 20.81
C LEU A 389 -10.64 23.96 21.41
N ARG A 390 -10.48 23.04 22.37
CA ARG A 390 -9.15 22.67 22.90
C ARG A 390 -8.23 22.12 21.80
N MET A 391 -8.75 21.27 20.93
CA MET A 391 -7.99 20.70 19.82
C MET A 391 -7.51 21.80 18.87
N VAL A 392 -8.40 22.69 18.42
CA VAL A 392 -8.03 23.77 17.49
C VAL A 392 -7.00 24.73 18.09
N ARG A 393 -7.08 25.03 19.39
CA ARG A 393 -6.04 25.85 20.05
C ARG A 393 -4.66 25.17 20.12
N MET A 394 -4.64 23.84 20.05
CA MET A 394 -3.45 23.01 20.17
C MET A 394 -2.83 22.68 18.81
N LEU A 395 -3.65 22.55 17.77
CA LEU A 395 -3.21 22.38 16.40
C LEU A 395 -3.00 23.76 15.76
N ASP A 396 -1.77 24.08 15.39
CA ASP A 396 -1.52 25.20 14.48
C ASP A 396 -2.20 24.86 13.14
N LEU A 397 -3.26 25.57 12.74
CA LEU A 397 -3.99 25.30 11.50
C LEU A 397 -3.61 26.37 10.48
N LYS A 398 -3.15 25.95 9.30
CA LYS A 398 -2.74 26.86 8.22
C LYS A 398 -3.50 26.57 6.93
N THR A 399 -3.93 27.61 6.22
CA THR A 399 -4.43 27.45 4.85
C THR A 399 -3.28 27.12 3.91
N THR A 400 -3.51 26.21 2.97
CA THR A 400 -2.59 25.90 1.87
C THR A 400 -2.96 26.63 0.58
N THR A 401 -4.00 27.48 0.65
CA THR A 401 -4.53 28.25 -0.47
C THR A 401 -4.55 29.75 -0.13
N GLU A 402 -4.77 30.61 -1.13
CA GLU A 402 -4.94 32.06 -0.91
C GLU A 402 -6.26 32.37 -0.16
N ASP A 403 -7.20 31.43 -0.13
CA ASP A 403 -8.47 31.58 0.57
C ASP A 403 -8.27 31.40 2.09
N ARG A 404 -8.65 32.43 2.85
CA ARG A 404 -8.58 32.49 4.32
C ARG A 404 -9.94 32.45 5.00
N SER A 405 -11.05 32.43 4.25
CA SER A 405 -12.39 32.65 4.78
C SER A 405 -12.75 31.68 5.91
N LEU A 406 -12.30 30.42 5.84
CA LEU A 406 -12.58 29.42 6.87
C LEU A 406 -11.75 29.65 8.15
N ILE A 407 -10.48 30.02 8.01
CA ILE A 407 -9.61 30.29 9.16
C ILE A 407 -10.07 31.54 9.87
N ASP A 408 -10.43 32.59 9.13
CA ASP A 408 -10.96 33.82 9.71
C ASP A 408 -12.31 33.56 10.44
N ALA A 409 -13.18 32.70 9.88
CA ALA A 409 -14.40 32.24 10.53
C ALA A 409 -14.15 31.41 11.81
N LEU A 410 -13.07 30.61 11.84
CA LEU A 410 -12.66 29.84 13.00
C LEU A 410 -12.10 30.75 14.11
N ASP A 411 -11.30 31.75 13.75
CA ASP A 411 -10.77 32.75 14.68
C ASP A 411 -11.90 33.55 15.34
N LEU A 412 -12.96 33.88 14.58
CA LEU A 412 -14.17 34.51 15.13
C LEU A 412 -14.85 33.64 16.20
N ILE A 413 -14.96 32.32 15.97
CA ILE A 413 -15.53 31.38 16.95
C ILE A 413 -14.68 31.35 18.23
N LEU A 414 -13.35 31.35 18.10
CA LEU A 414 -12.43 31.36 19.23
C LEU A 414 -12.51 32.66 20.03
N ALA A 415 -12.69 33.80 19.35
CA ALA A 415 -12.87 35.11 19.99
C ALA A 415 -14.21 35.20 20.74
N GLN A 416 -15.28 34.63 20.19
CA GLN A 416 -16.64 34.70 20.74
C GLN A 416 -17.03 33.50 21.61
N GLU A 417 -16.05 32.68 22.04
CA GLU A 417 -16.30 31.39 22.72
C GLU A 417 -17.25 31.49 23.93
N ARG A 418 -17.12 32.59 24.70
CA ARG A 418 -17.86 32.83 25.96
C ARG A 418 -19.21 33.54 25.76
N GLN A 419 -19.49 34.04 24.56
CA GLN A 419 -20.76 34.72 24.29
C GLN A 419 -21.93 33.72 24.40
N ARG A 420 -23.10 34.22 24.83
CA ARG A 420 -24.31 33.41 25.05
C ARG A 420 -25.44 33.69 24.06
N GLY A 421 -25.32 34.74 23.23
CA GLY A 421 -26.31 35.06 22.21
C GLY A 421 -26.49 33.94 21.19
N ASP A 422 -27.67 33.90 20.56
CA ASP A 422 -27.98 32.94 19.49
C ASP A 422 -27.63 33.48 18.09
N TRP A 423 -27.35 34.78 17.99
CA TRP A 423 -27.01 35.49 16.76
C TRP A 423 -25.58 36.01 16.81
N LEU A 424 -24.96 36.15 15.63
CA LEU A 424 -23.69 36.85 15.46
C LEU A 424 -23.96 38.35 15.24
N ASP A 425 -23.18 39.19 15.91
CA ASP A 425 -23.29 40.65 15.80
C ASP A 425 -22.45 41.23 14.65
N GLU A 426 -21.51 40.44 14.11
CA GLU A 426 -20.60 40.84 13.03
C GLU A 426 -20.97 40.14 11.71
N PRO A 427 -20.85 40.82 10.55
CA PRO A 427 -21.01 40.19 9.25
C PRO A 427 -19.88 39.17 9.01
N VAL A 428 -20.22 38.01 8.47
CA VAL A 428 -19.27 36.91 8.24
C VAL A 428 -19.24 36.51 6.79
N ASP A 429 -18.05 36.28 6.24
CA ASP A 429 -17.91 35.68 4.91
C ASP A 429 -18.32 34.19 4.94
N LEU A 430 -19.36 33.86 4.16
CA LEU A 430 -19.88 32.50 4.00
C LEU A 430 -19.51 31.89 2.63
N SER A 431 -18.49 32.41 1.95
CA SER A 431 -17.97 31.94 0.66
C SER A 431 -17.61 30.46 0.68
N PHE A 432 -16.99 29.97 1.76
CA PHE A 432 -16.63 28.56 1.96
C PHE A 432 -17.83 27.60 2.12
N THR A 433 -19.04 28.12 2.38
CA THR A 433 -20.21 27.29 2.70
C THR A 433 -21.00 26.86 1.45
N THR A 434 -21.75 25.77 1.56
CA THR A 434 -22.69 25.34 0.51
C THR A 434 -23.99 26.15 0.56
N HIS A 435 -24.74 26.17 -0.54
CA HIS A 435 -26.07 26.80 -0.57
C HIS A 435 -27.01 26.25 0.52
N LEU A 436 -26.92 24.95 0.80
CA LEU A 436 -27.69 24.31 1.85
C LEU A 436 -27.34 24.84 3.25
N TRP A 437 -26.04 25.05 3.52
CA TRP A 437 -25.59 25.70 4.75
C TRP A 437 -26.07 27.15 4.84
N ARG A 438 -25.95 27.95 3.77
CA ARG A 438 -26.45 29.34 3.75
C ARG A 438 -27.93 29.42 4.13
N LYS A 439 -28.76 28.53 3.58
CA LYS A 439 -30.19 28.43 3.92
C LYS A 439 -30.44 28.07 5.40
N THR A 440 -29.53 27.35 6.04
CA THR A 440 -29.62 26.98 7.47
C THR A 440 -29.05 28.05 8.40
N LEU A 441 -28.14 28.89 7.92
CA LEU A 441 -27.44 29.88 8.73
C LEU A 441 -28.13 31.24 8.76
N ILE A 442 -28.64 31.67 7.60
CA ILE A 442 -29.20 33.02 7.42
C ILE A 442 -30.69 33.00 7.76
N HIS A 443 -31.07 33.83 8.71
CA HIS A 443 -32.46 34.10 9.05
C HIS A 443 -32.78 35.56 8.76
N ARG A 444 -33.91 35.80 8.07
CA ARG A 444 -34.46 37.14 7.87
C ARG A 444 -35.40 37.47 9.01
N THR A 445 -35.14 38.57 9.71
CA THR A 445 -36.05 39.10 10.73
C THR A 445 -37.30 39.71 10.08
N GLU A 446 -38.34 39.97 10.87
CA GLU A 446 -39.58 40.63 10.39
C GLU A 446 -39.31 42.04 9.81
N GLU A 447 -38.21 42.67 10.22
CA GLU A 447 -37.72 43.98 9.75
C GLU A 447 -36.85 43.88 8.48
N GLY A 448 -36.59 42.66 7.97
CA GLY A 448 -35.82 42.42 6.75
C GLY A 448 -34.30 42.31 6.93
N GLU A 449 -33.79 42.38 8.16
CA GLU A 449 -32.36 42.20 8.45
C GLU A 449 -31.95 40.72 8.37
N GLU A 450 -30.80 40.44 7.73
CA GLU A 450 -30.21 39.11 7.70
C GLU A 450 -29.31 38.89 8.91
N ARG A 451 -29.64 37.90 9.75
CA ARG A 451 -28.84 37.49 10.91
C ARG A 451 -28.34 36.06 10.78
N VAL A 452 -27.12 35.82 11.25
CA VAL A 452 -26.49 34.49 11.21
C VAL A 452 -26.63 33.79 12.55
N HIS A 453 -27.19 32.59 12.55
CA HIS A 453 -27.39 31.81 13.77
C HIS A 453 -26.06 31.18 14.27
N ARG A 454 -25.55 31.66 15.41
CA ARG A 454 -24.21 31.35 15.93
C ARG A 454 -23.96 29.85 16.13
N ARG A 455 -24.91 29.13 16.71
CA ARG A 455 -24.75 27.69 17.01
C ARG A 455 -24.65 26.86 15.74
N HIS A 456 -25.42 27.21 14.71
CA HIS A 456 -25.37 26.52 13.42
C HIS A 456 -24.11 26.92 12.65
N PHE A 457 -23.68 28.17 12.79
CA PHE A 457 -22.42 28.65 12.23
C PHE A 457 -21.22 27.89 12.81
N GLU A 458 -21.18 27.67 14.12
CA GLU A 458 -20.12 26.89 14.77
C GLU A 458 -20.05 25.46 14.20
N VAL A 459 -21.18 24.76 14.08
CA VAL A 459 -21.22 23.43 13.46
C VAL A 459 -20.77 23.50 12.00
N CYS A 460 -21.19 24.52 11.26
CA CYS A 460 -20.81 24.72 9.85
C CYS A 460 -19.29 24.86 9.69
N VAL A 461 -18.64 25.69 10.50
CA VAL A 461 -17.19 25.90 10.45
C VAL A 461 -16.44 24.61 10.77
N PHE A 462 -16.82 23.87 11.82
CA PHE A 462 -16.16 22.59 12.12
C PHE A 462 -16.45 21.50 11.06
N SER A 463 -17.61 21.52 10.42
CA SER A 463 -17.92 20.65 9.29
C SER A 463 -17.09 20.99 8.06
N ALA A 464 -16.89 22.29 7.78
CA ALA A 464 -16.03 22.76 6.70
C ALA A 464 -14.55 22.43 6.99
N LEU A 465 -14.08 22.64 8.22
CA LEU A 465 -12.72 22.28 8.65
C LEU A 465 -12.44 20.79 8.50
N ALA A 466 -13.39 19.94 8.86
CA ALA A 466 -13.25 18.49 8.65
C ALA A 466 -13.15 18.12 7.16
N ASN A 467 -13.77 18.89 6.26
CA ASN A 467 -13.66 18.70 4.82
C ASN A 467 -12.36 19.28 4.25
N GLU A 468 -11.92 20.45 4.72
CA GLU A 468 -10.69 21.10 4.25
C GLU A 468 -9.41 20.38 4.74
N LEU A 469 -9.41 19.81 5.95
CA LEU A 469 -8.33 18.89 6.38
C LEU A 469 -8.31 17.61 5.54
N LYS A 470 -9.48 17.15 5.10
CA LYS A 470 -9.64 15.96 4.24
C LYS A 470 -9.15 16.20 2.82
N SER A 471 -9.41 17.38 2.25
CA SER A 471 -8.97 17.76 0.91
C SER A 471 -7.54 18.28 0.87
N GLY A 472 -6.98 18.68 2.02
CA GLY A 472 -5.65 19.29 2.14
C GLY A 472 -5.63 20.80 1.92
N ASP A 473 -6.79 21.45 1.88
CA ASP A 473 -6.92 22.92 1.79
C ASP A 473 -6.52 23.60 3.13
N VAL A 474 -6.58 22.85 4.24
CA VAL A 474 -6.01 23.21 5.54
C VAL A 474 -4.98 22.16 5.95
N ALA A 475 -3.83 22.62 6.42
CA ALA A 475 -2.74 21.79 6.90
C ALA A 475 -2.47 21.99 8.40
N VAL A 476 -1.92 20.96 9.02
CA VAL A 476 -1.44 20.95 10.40
C VAL A 476 0.10 20.86 10.38
N PRO A 477 0.84 21.95 10.62
CA PRO A 477 2.29 21.91 10.70
C PRO A 477 2.79 20.94 11.78
N GLY A 478 3.87 20.24 11.47
CA GLY A 478 4.44 19.21 12.35
C GLY A 478 3.60 17.94 12.47
N SER A 479 2.61 17.75 11.60
CA SER A 479 1.97 16.47 11.29
C SER A 479 2.64 15.84 10.06
N GLU A 480 2.29 14.61 9.68
CA GLU A 480 2.80 13.97 8.46
C GLU A 480 1.67 13.75 7.44
N ALA A 481 0.57 13.16 7.89
CA ALA A 481 -0.58 12.85 7.05
C ALA A 481 -1.43 14.09 6.71
N TYR A 482 -1.37 15.15 7.52
CA TYR A 482 -2.12 16.41 7.35
C TYR A 482 -1.22 17.63 7.17
N ALA A 483 0.06 17.45 6.82
CA ALA A 483 0.95 18.57 6.50
C ALA A 483 0.64 19.17 5.11
N ASP A 484 1.22 20.34 4.84
CA ASP A 484 1.14 21.01 3.54
C ASP A 484 1.83 20.15 2.48
N GLN A 485 1.10 19.82 1.43
CA GLN A 485 1.57 18.98 0.34
C GLN A 485 2.38 19.75 -0.70
N GLY A 486 2.16 21.05 -0.86
CA GLY A 486 2.97 21.87 -1.75
C GLY A 486 4.45 21.77 -1.39
N GLU A 487 4.74 21.68 -0.09
CA GLU A 487 6.09 21.49 0.47
C GLU A 487 6.60 20.04 0.38
N GLN A 488 5.72 19.05 0.16
CA GLN A 488 6.08 17.62 0.05
C GLN A 488 6.33 17.17 -1.40
N LEU A 489 5.74 17.85 -2.38
CA LEU A 489 5.96 17.58 -3.80
C LEU A 489 7.29 18.19 -4.27
N LEU A 490 7.89 17.58 -5.29
CA LEU A 490 9.02 18.18 -6.01
C LEU A 490 8.62 19.55 -6.57
N THR A 491 9.56 20.47 -6.62
CA THR A 491 9.39 21.73 -7.35
C THR A 491 9.35 21.47 -8.85
N TRP A 492 8.76 22.39 -9.63
CA TRP A 492 8.77 22.23 -11.09
C TRP A 492 10.19 22.20 -11.67
N GLU A 493 11.11 22.98 -11.08
CA GLU A 493 12.53 23.02 -11.43
C GLU A 493 13.23 21.66 -11.25
N GLU A 494 12.85 20.90 -10.21
CA GLU A 494 13.32 19.52 -10.01
C GLU A 494 12.65 18.53 -10.98
N CYS A 495 11.40 18.78 -11.39
CA CYS A 495 10.66 17.88 -12.28
C CYS A 495 11.07 18.00 -13.75
N GLU A 496 11.24 19.23 -14.25
CA GLU A 496 11.41 19.56 -15.66
C GLU A 496 12.48 18.71 -16.39
N PRO A 497 13.67 18.44 -15.81
CA PRO A 497 14.69 17.61 -16.46
C PRO A 497 14.26 16.15 -16.69
N HIS A 498 13.30 15.64 -15.92
CA HIS A 498 12.86 14.25 -15.96
C HIS A 498 11.63 14.02 -16.83
N VAL A 499 10.88 15.07 -17.18
CA VAL A 499 9.60 14.99 -17.89
C VAL A 499 9.75 14.28 -19.24
N ALA A 500 10.73 14.71 -20.07
CA ALA A 500 10.92 14.14 -21.41
C ALA A 500 11.25 12.64 -21.36
N THR A 501 12.15 12.24 -20.46
CA THR A 501 12.50 10.83 -20.26
C THR A 501 11.30 10.02 -19.77
N TYR A 502 10.56 10.53 -18.79
CA TYR A 502 9.39 9.87 -18.24
C TYR A 502 8.28 9.67 -19.28
N CYS A 503 7.97 10.72 -20.05
CA CYS A 503 7.00 10.66 -21.13
C CYS A 503 7.41 9.65 -22.21
N ALA A 504 8.70 9.60 -22.59
CA ALA A 504 9.21 8.64 -23.55
C ALA A 504 9.10 7.18 -23.04
N GLU A 505 9.39 6.93 -21.75
CA GLU A 505 9.26 5.59 -21.14
C GLU A 505 7.82 5.07 -21.18
N LEU A 506 6.83 5.96 -21.01
CA LEU A 506 5.40 5.60 -21.04
C LEU A 506 4.73 5.73 -22.41
N GLY A 507 5.45 6.21 -23.43
CA GLY A 507 4.87 6.50 -24.74
C GLY A 507 3.85 7.63 -24.71
N LEU A 508 3.97 8.58 -23.77
CA LEU A 508 3.11 9.76 -23.65
C LEU A 508 3.76 10.95 -24.35
N PRO A 509 3.00 11.86 -24.98
CA PRO A 509 3.55 13.13 -25.44
C PRO A 509 4.07 13.99 -24.28
N ALA A 510 5.23 14.63 -24.47
CA ALA A 510 5.86 15.50 -23.47
C ALA A 510 5.39 16.96 -23.53
N ASP A 511 4.42 17.25 -24.40
CA ASP A 511 3.82 18.57 -24.61
C ASP A 511 2.31 18.51 -24.29
N PRO A 512 1.75 19.47 -23.53
CA PRO A 512 0.34 19.47 -23.11
C PRO A 512 -0.66 19.35 -24.27
N ILE A 513 -0.47 20.15 -25.34
CA ILE A 513 -1.39 20.20 -26.49
C ILE A 513 -1.35 18.86 -27.22
N THR A 514 -0.15 18.36 -27.50
CA THR A 514 0.06 17.08 -28.18
C THR A 514 -0.51 15.92 -27.35
N PHE A 515 -0.39 15.97 -26.02
CA PHE A 515 -0.95 14.98 -25.11
C PHE A 515 -2.47 14.94 -25.18
N VAL A 516 -3.13 16.10 -25.08
CA VAL A 516 -4.59 16.22 -25.15
C VAL A 516 -5.10 15.75 -26.51
N ASN A 517 -4.52 16.24 -27.61
CA ASN A 517 -4.91 15.86 -28.97
C ASN A 517 -4.79 14.35 -29.19
N ALA A 518 -3.68 13.74 -28.76
CA ALA A 518 -3.48 12.30 -28.90
C ALA A 518 -4.54 11.48 -28.14
N LEU A 519 -4.89 11.91 -26.91
CA LEU A 519 -5.89 11.22 -26.10
C LEU A 519 -7.31 11.42 -26.65
N GLN A 520 -7.63 12.62 -27.12
CA GLN A 520 -8.91 12.94 -27.76
C GLN A 520 -9.10 12.14 -29.04
N SER A 521 -8.11 12.12 -29.94
CA SER A 521 -8.15 11.32 -31.17
C SER A 521 -8.31 9.82 -30.88
N ARG A 522 -7.64 9.30 -29.84
CA ARG A 522 -7.80 7.91 -29.43
C ARG A 522 -9.22 7.61 -28.94
N LEU A 523 -9.81 8.49 -28.14
CA LEU A 523 -11.19 8.33 -27.66
C LEU A 523 -12.20 8.37 -28.81
N MET A 524 -12.00 9.28 -29.77
CA MET A 524 -12.82 9.35 -30.99
C MET A 524 -12.74 8.07 -31.81
N GLN A 525 -11.54 7.59 -32.09
CA GLN A 525 -11.33 6.35 -32.86
C GLN A 525 -11.97 5.12 -32.19
N VAL A 526 -11.80 4.96 -30.88
CA VAL A 526 -12.39 3.81 -30.15
C VAL A 526 -13.92 3.91 -30.10
N ALA A 527 -14.48 5.11 -29.97
CA ALA A 527 -15.92 5.32 -29.99
C ALA A 527 -16.52 5.00 -31.37
N GLU A 528 -15.91 5.49 -32.45
CA GLU A 528 -16.31 5.17 -33.83
C GLU A 528 -16.22 3.66 -34.12
N GLN A 529 -15.12 3.02 -33.72
CA GLN A 529 -14.96 1.58 -33.89
C GLN A 529 -16.03 0.79 -33.11
N THR A 530 -16.31 1.19 -31.87
CA THR A 530 -17.33 0.53 -31.02
C THR A 530 -18.73 0.69 -31.62
N ASP A 531 -19.01 1.85 -32.22
CA ASP A 531 -20.28 2.12 -32.91
C ASP A 531 -20.43 1.22 -34.13
N GLN A 532 -19.42 1.15 -35.00
CA GLN A 532 -19.43 0.31 -36.20
C GLN A 532 -19.55 -1.18 -35.87
N GLU A 533 -18.81 -1.65 -34.88
CA GLU A 533 -18.83 -3.06 -34.47
C GLU A 533 -20.15 -3.45 -33.78
N TYR A 534 -20.93 -2.50 -33.26
CA TYR A 534 -22.16 -2.78 -32.49
C TYR A 534 -23.13 -3.73 -33.22
N VAL A 535 -23.31 -3.53 -34.53
CA VAL A 535 -24.24 -4.31 -35.38
C VAL A 535 -23.83 -5.79 -35.44
N ASP A 536 -22.51 -6.04 -35.55
CA ASP A 536 -21.96 -7.39 -35.67
C ASP A 536 -21.66 -8.03 -34.31
N ASN A 537 -21.47 -7.22 -33.26
CA ASN A 537 -20.94 -7.68 -31.98
C ASN A 537 -21.97 -8.49 -31.18
N GLY A 538 -23.27 -8.19 -31.24
CA GLY A 538 -24.33 -9.04 -30.65
C GLY A 538 -24.24 -9.35 -29.14
N GLN A 539 -23.21 -8.85 -28.44
CA GLN A 539 -22.94 -9.01 -27.01
C GLN A 539 -23.61 -7.91 -26.17
N VAL A 540 -23.73 -6.72 -26.74
CA VAL A 540 -24.39 -5.54 -26.17
C VAL A 540 -25.71 -5.33 -26.89
N VAL A 541 -26.79 -5.17 -26.15
CA VAL A 541 -28.11 -4.80 -26.68
C VAL A 541 -28.61 -3.58 -25.93
N ILE A 542 -28.87 -2.50 -26.64
CA ILE A 542 -29.59 -1.34 -26.11
C ILE A 542 -31.08 -1.65 -26.25
N ASP A 543 -31.80 -1.69 -25.13
CA ASP A 543 -33.24 -1.98 -25.11
C ASP A 543 -34.07 -0.77 -25.55
N ASP A 544 -35.39 -0.97 -25.66
CA ASP A 544 -36.36 0.06 -26.09
C ASP A 544 -36.41 1.29 -25.17
N GLN A 545 -35.80 1.22 -23.98
CA GLN A 545 -35.70 2.31 -23.01
C GLN A 545 -34.34 3.02 -23.08
N GLY A 546 -33.47 2.64 -24.03
CA GLY A 546 -32.12 3.16 -24.19
C GLY A 546 -31.12 2.60 -23.17
N MET A 547 -31.47 1.53 -22.46
CA MET A 547 -30.63 0.92 -21.44
C MET A 547 -29.80 -0.21 -22.04
N PRO A 548 -28.47 -0.20 -21.85
CA PRO A 548 -27.63 -1.19 -22.49
C PRO A 548 -27.45 -2.45 -21.61
N VAL A 549 -27.54 -3.62 -22.23
CA VAL A 549 -27.52 -4.94 -21.59
C VAL A 549 -26.42 -5.81 -22.20
N LEU A 550 -25.59 -6.43 -21.35
CA LEU A 550 -24.56 -7.38 -21.76
C LEU A 550 -25.05 -8.83 -21.62
N LYS A 551 -24.82 -9.67 -22.63
CA LYS A 551 -25.08 -11.12 -22.55
C LYS A 551 -24.12 -11.79 -21.55
N ARG A 552 -24.59 -12.84 -20.87
CA ARG A 552 -23.77 -13.65 -19.94
C ARG A 552 -22.86 -14.60 -20.72
N ASN A 553 -21.59 -14.64 -20.35
CA ASN A 553 -20.63 -15.61 -20.89
C ASN A 553 -20.98 -17.03 -20.42
N LYS A 554 -20.84 -18.03 -21.30
CA LYS A 554 -20.96 -19.46 -20.94
C LYS A 554 -19.67 -19.93 -20.30
N ALA A 555 -19.75 -20.71 -19.21
CA ALA A 555 -18.57 -21.31 -18.59
C ALA A 555 -17.96 -22.36 -19.53
N LYS A 556 -16.63 -22.35 -19.69
CA LYS A 556 -15.88 -23.39 -20.41
C LYS A 556 -15.77 -24.62 -19.50
N GLU A 557 -16.13 -25.81 -20.02
CA GLU A 557 -16.00 -27.07 -19.26
C GLU A 557 -14.54 -27.55 -19.25
N THR A 558 -14.04 -27.93 -18.07
CA THR A 558 -12.71 -28.54 -17.93
C THR A 558 -12.68 -29.91 -18.59
N SER A 559 -11.67 -30.17 -19.42
CA SER A 559 -11.49 -31.45 -20.12
C SER A 559 -11.37 -32.63 -19.14
N GLY A 560 -11.76 -33.83 -19.59
CA GLY A 560 -11.62 -35.05 -18.78
C GLY A 560 -10.16 -35.41 -18.48
N GLN A 561 -9.23 -35.06 -19.38
CA GLN A 561 -7.79 -35.30 -19.21
C GLN A 561 -7.19 -34.39 -18.13
N ALA A 562 -7.56 -33.11 -18.09
CA ALA A 562 -7.12 -32.18 -17.05
C ALA A 562 -7.56 -32.65 -15.65
N LYS A 563 -8.79 -33.15 -15.50
CA LYS A 563 -9.28 -33.71 -14.22
C LYS A 563 -8.50 -34.96 -13.81
N ALA A 564 -8.17 -35.84 -14.77
CA ALA A 564 -7.38 -37.04 -14.51
C ALA A 564 -5.94 -36.68 -14.08
N LEU A 565 -5.33 -35.67 -14.72
CA LEU A 565 -4.02 -35.15 -14.35
C LEU A 565 -4.02 -34.55 -12.94
N GLU A 566 -5.01 -33.72 -12.61
CA GLU A 566 -5.16 -33.13 -11.27
C GLU A 566 -5.26 -34.23 -10.19
N THR A 567 -6.06 -35.26 -10.45
CA THR A 567 -6.21 -36.42 -9.55
C THR A 567 -4.88 -37.15 -9.35
N ALA A 568 -4.17 -37.46 -10.43
CA ALA A 568 -2.89 -38.15 -10.37
C ALA A 568 -1.80 -37.34 -9.64
N ILE A 569 -1.82 -36.01 -9.76
CA ILE A 569 -0.95 -35.12 -8.98
C ILE A 569 -1.31 -35.24 -7.50
N HIS A 570 -2.60 -35.18 -7.17
CA HIS A 570 -3.09 -35.23 -5.80
C HIS A 570 -2.67 -36.51 -5.06
N GLU A 571 -2.73 -37.66 -5.73
CA GLU A 571 -2.35 -38.96 -5.17
C GLU A 571 -0.84 -39.11 -4.91
N ARG A 572 0.00 -38.32 -5.60
CA ARG A 572 1.47 -38.40 -5.55
C ARG A 572 2.11 -37.33 -4.69
N LEU A 573 1.35 -36.32 -4.25
CA LEU A 573 1.83 -35.29 -3.35
C LEU A 573 2.19 -35.90 -1.99
N ARG A 574 3.42 -35.65 -1.53
CA ARG A 574 3.90 -36.15 -0.24
C ARG A 574 3.35 -35.29 0.89
N GLU A 575 2.97 -35.91 1.99
CA GLU A 575 2.59 -35.16 3.19
C GLU A 575 3.78 -34.40 3.79
N ARG A 576 3.58 -33.11 4.08
CA ARG A 576 4.58 -32.21 4.66
C ARG A 576 3.95 -31.25 5.66
N SER A 577 4.67 -30.88 6.71
CA SER A 577 4.22 -29.79 7.58
C SER A 577 4.55 -28.42 6.98
N VAL A 578 3.86 -27.38 7.45
CA VAL A 578 4.16 -25.99 7.04
C VAL A 578 5.60 -25.61 7.41
N ILE A 579 6.15 -26.12 8.52
CA ILE A 579 7.54 -25.85 8.93
C ILE A 579 8.53 -26.49 7.97
N ASP A 580 8.28 -27.73 7.53
CA ASP A 580 9.14 -28.39 6.53
C ASP A 580 9.18 -27.57 5.24
N VAL A 581 8.01 -27.11 4.78
CA VAL A 581 7.91 -26.24 3.59
C VAL A 581 8.71 -24.94 3.78
N LEU A 582 8.59 -24.28 4.94
CA LEU A 582 9.35 -23.06 5.21
C LEU A 582 10.86 -23.30 5.27
N CYS A 583 11.30 -24.45 5.78
CA CYS A 583 12.71 -24.87 5.76
C CYS A 583 13.20 -25.11 4.33
N ASP A 584 12.46 -25.88 3.53
CA ASP A 584 12.81 -26.20 2.14
C ASP A 584 12.92 -24.94 1.29
N VAL A 585 11.90 -24.07 1.37
CA VAL A 585 11.88 -22.78 0.68
C VAL A 585 12.95 -21.84 1.23
N GLY A 586 13.23 -21.88 2.54
CA GLY A 586 14.33 -21.18 3.18
C GLY A 586 15.69 -21.60 2.63
N HIS A 587 15.88 -22.90 2.36
CA HIS A 587 17.10 -23.42 1.76
C HIS A 587 17.24 -22.98 0.30
N TRP A 588 16.17 -23.07 -0.48
CA TRP A 588 16.17 -22.72 -1.91
C TRP A 588 16.35 -21.22 -2.17
N THR A 589 15.75 -20.36 -1.35
CA THR A 589 15.65 -18.91 -1.61
C THR A 589 16.47 -18.04 -0.66
N ASN A 590 16.86 -18.57 0.51
CA ASN A 590 17.53 -17.83 1.59
C ASN A 590 16.72 -16.61 2.10
N TRP A 591 15.37 -16.66 2.05
CA TRP A 591 14.49 -15.53 2.40
C TRP A 591 14.70 -15.00 3.83
N HIS A 592 15.09 -15.85 4.78
CA HIS A 592 15.33 -15.47 6.18
C HIS A 592 16.54 -14.53 6.34
N ARG A 593 17.34 -14.34 5.29
CA ARG A 593 18.47 -13.40 5.30
C ARG A 593 18.07 -11.99 5.66
N HIS A 594 16.85 -11.54 5.35
CA HIS A 594 16.37 -10.17 5.63
C HIS A 594 16.12 -9.92 7.12
N PHE A 595 15.91 -10.96 7.92
CA PHE A 595 15.49 -10.81 9.32
C PHE A 595 16.66 -10.55 10.25
N GLY A 596 16.60 -9.48 11.03
CA GLY A 596 17.64 -9.11 11.98
C GLY A 596 17.37 -7.74 12.61
N PRO A 597 18.19 -7.33 13.59
CA PRO A 597 17.98 -6.09 14.35
C PRO A 597 17.74 -4.89 13.44
N LEU A 598 16.86 -3.96 13.84
CA LEU A 598 16.62 -2.69 13.11
C LEU A 598 17.90 -1.90 12.83
N SER A 599 18.88 -2.00 13.73
CA SER A 599 20.20 -1.41 13.53
C SER A 599 20.97 -2.02 12.34
N GLY A 600 20.52 -3.13 11.74
CA GLY A 600 21.22 -3.88 10.69
C GLY A 600 22.51 -4.55 11.18
N SER A 601 22.68 -4.70 12.49
CA SER A 601 23.78 -5.47 13.08
C SER A 601 23.57 -6.97 12.96
N ASP A 602 24.59 -7.73 13.38
CA ASP A 602 24.48 -9.18 13.53
C ASP A 602 23.32 -9.50 14.48
N PRO A 603 22.48 -10.52 14.19
CA PRO A 603 21.41 -10.96 15.06
C PRO A 603 21.80 -11.23 16.51
N LYS A 604 23.04 -11.69 16.79
CA LYS A 604 23.48 -12.07 18.15
C LYS A 604 22.50 -13.02 18.88
N ILE A 605 21.92 -13.95 18.14
CA ILE A 605 21.04 -15.01 18.65
C ILE A 605 21.53 -16.36 18.11
N ASP A 606 21.52 -17.38 18.96
CA ASP A 606 21.89 -18.74 18.55
C ASP A 606 20.84 -19.31 17.60
N GLN A 607 21.29 -20.07 16.59
CA GLN A 607 20.43 -20.71 15.58
C GLN A 607 19.42 -19.72 14.94
N ALA A 608 19.90 -18.55 14.52
CA ALA A 608 19.05 -17.48 14.00
C ALA A 608 18.07 -17.94 12.90
N ARG A 609 18.52 -18.81 11.99
CA ARG A 609 17.69 -19.35 10.90
C ARG A 609 16.49 -20.12 11.42
N GLU A 610 16.74 -21.06 12.34
CA GLU A 610 15.69 -21.84 13.00
C GLU A 610 14.69 -20.93 13.71
N ARG A 611 15.17 -19.95 14.48
CA ARG A 611 14.30 -18.98 15.17
C ARG A 611 13.45 -18.16 14.20
N TYR A 612 13.98 -17.82 13.03
CA TYR A 612 13.22 -17.09 12.00
C TYR A 612 12.13 -17.95 11.37
N VAL A 613 12.41 -19.21 11.04
CA VAL A 613 11.40 -20.15 10.54
C VAL A 613 10.27 -20.34 11.57
N LEU A 614 10.63 -20.62 12.83
CA LEU A 614 9.64 -20.82 13.90
C LEU A 614 8.82 -19.56 14.18
N THR A 615 9.44 -18.38 14.10
CA THR A 615 8.72 -17.10 14.26
C THR A 615 7.77 -16.85 13.08
N THR A 616 8.21 -17.11 11.84
CA THR A 616 7.35 -17.01 10.65
C THR A 616 6.16 -17.94 10.74
N PHE A 617 6.35 -19.19 11.15
CA PHE A 617 5.25 -20.12 11.37
C PHE A 617 4.31 -19.63 12.49
N THR A 618 4.86 -19.19 13.63
CA THR A 618 4.10 -18.73 14.80
C THR A 618 3.14 -17.59 14.45
N TYR A 619 3.64 -16.56 13.77
CA TYR A 619 2.87 -15.35 13.46
C TYR A 619 2.09 -15.48 12.14
N GLY A 620 2.63 -16.17 11.14
CA GLY A 620 1.96 -16.39 9.85
C GLY A 620 0.75 -17.31 9.96
N CYS A 621 0.78 -18.27 10.89
CA CYS A 621 -0.36 -19.13 11.18
C CYS A 621 -1.27 -18.61 12.30
N ASN A 622 -1.04 -17.38 12.79
CA ASN A 622 -1.81 -16.74 13.87
C ASN A 622 -1.90 -17.53 15.19
N LEU A 623 -0.92 -18.38 15.49
CA LEU A 623 -0.91 -19.18 16.73
C LEU A 623 -0.64 -18.33 17.97
N GLY A 624 0.15 -17.27 17.80
CA GLY A 624 0.69 -16.47 18.89
C GLY A 624 1.80 -17.19 19.65
N PRO A 625 2.71 -16.43 20.30
CA PRO A 625 3.96 -16.97 20.84
C PRO A 625 3.73 -17.98 21.98
N ASN A 626 2.67 -17.83 22.77
CA ASN A 626 2.39 -18.70 23.91
C ASN A 626 1.92 -20.10 23.47
N GLN A 627 0.99 -20.19 22.52
CA GLN A 627 0.52 -21.49 22.05
C GLN A 627 1.59 -22.17 21.18
N ALA A 628 2.24 -21.43 20.28
CA ALA A 628 3.29 -21.99 19.43
C ALA A 628 4.43 -22.63 20.25
N ALA A 629 4.91 -21.96 21.32
CA ALA A 629 5.94 -22.50 22.20
C ALA A 629 5.59 -23.86 22.83
N ARG A 630 4.29 -24.13 23.09
CA ARG A 630 3.83 -25.41 23.64
C ARG A 630 3.95 -26.55 22.62
N HIS A 631 3.86 -26.25 21.33
CA HIS A 631 3.99 -27.23 20.24
C HIS A 631 5.43 -27.47 19.78
N PHE A 632 6.39 -26.66 20.24
CA PHE A 632 7.82 -26.77 19.89
C PHE A 632 8.65 -27.58 20.89
N ARG A 633 8.01 -28.30 21.84
CA ARG A 633 8.67 -29.22 22.78
C ARG A 633 9.90 -28.64 23.51
N GLY A 634 9.85 -27.35 23.84
CA GLY A 634 10.93 -26.66 24.57
C GLY A 634 12.07 -26.11 23.70
N ALA A 635 12.04 -26.27 22.38
CA ALA A 635 13.07 -25.70 21.48
C ALA A 635 13.13 -24.16 21.55
N VAL A 636 11.98 -23.51 21.72
CA VAL A 636 11.88 -22.05 21.91
C VAL A 636 10.82 -21.68 22.93
N THR A 637 11.02 -20.55 23.60
CA THR A 637 10.04 -19.98 24.53
C THR A 637 9.20 -18.89 23.87
N ALA A 638 8.02 -18.60 24.43
CA ALA A 638 7.17 -17.50 23.98
C ALA A 638 7.91 -16.14 23.98
N HIS A 639 8.77 -15.92 24.99
CA HIS A 639 9.61 -14.73 25.07
C HIS A 639 10.60 -14.63 23.90
N MET A 640 11.23 -15.74 23.50
CA MET A 640 12.15 -15.76 22.36
C MET A 640 11.44 -15.42 21.05
N LEU A 641 10.25 -15.98 20.81
CA LEU A 641 9.46 -15.70 19.60
C LEU A 641 9.02 -14.23 19.55
N SER A 642 8.51 -13.70 20.66
CA SER A 642 8.12 -12.28 20.79
C SER A 642 9.32 -11.35 20.61
N PHE A 643 10.48 -11.70 21.19
CA PHE A 643 11.72 -10.94 21.03
C PHE A 643 12.15 -10.84 19.56
N VAL A 644 12.16 -11.97 18.84
CA VAL A 644 12.51 -12.01 17.41
C VAL A 644 11.51 -11.18 16.61
N ASN A 645 10.22 -11.35 16.83
CA ASN A 645 9.19 -10.59 16.14
C ASN A 645 9.33 -9.08 16.35
N ARG A 646 9.53 -8.62 17.60
CA ARG A 646 9.63 -7.18 17.94
C ARG A 646 10.91 -6.54 17.40
N ARG A 647 12.04 -7.26 17.43
CA ARG A 647 13.37 -6.67 17.22
C ARG A 647 13.97 -6.95 15.86
N HIS A 648 13.65 -8.12 15.29
CA HIS A 648 14.31 -8.62 14.08
C HIS A 648 13.42 -8.53 12.83
N ILE A 649 12.11 -8.38 12.98
CA ILE A 649 11.17 -8.47 11.86
C ILE A 649 10.25 -7.25 11.84
N ASP A 650 10.18 -6.61 10.68
CA ASP A 650 9.29 -5.50 10.36
C ASP A 650 8.61 -5.75 9.00
N ALA A 651 7.61 -4.94 8.67
CA ALA A 651 6.82 -5.09 7.44
C ALA A 651 7.69 -5.06 6.16
N ASN A 652 8.74 -4.23 6.13
CA ASN A 652 9.63 -4.11 4.97
C ASN A 652 10.49 -5.36 4.80
N LYS A 653 10.99 -5.94 5.91
CA LYS A 653 11.74 -7.21 5.88
C LYS A 653 10.88 -8.38 5.45
N LEU A 654 9.61 -8.43 5.87
CA LEU A 654 8.66 -9.44 5.41
C LEU A 654 8.42 -9.32 3.90
N ALA A 655 8.19 -8.10 3.41
CA ALA A 655 8.04 -7.85 1.97
C ALA A 655 9.30 -8.26 1.18
N ALA A 656 10.50 -7.97 1.69
CA ALA A 656 11.76 -8.38 1.07
C ALA A 656 11.96 -9.91 1.07
N ALA A 657 11.51 -10.61 2.13
CA ALA A 657 11.51 -12.07 2.18
C ALA A 657 10.52 -12.67 1.17
N CYS A 658 9.30 -12.13 1.08
CA CYS A 658 8.32 -12.54 0.07
C CYS A 658 8.88 -12.34 -1.35
N ARG A 659 9.53 -11.20 -1.62
CA ARG A 659 10.17 -10.92 -2.92
C ARG A 659 11.15 -12.01 -3.34
N ASP A 660 12.01 -12.48 -2.44
CA ASP A 660 12.98 -13.53 -2.77
C ASP A 660 12.30 -14.85 -3.17
N ILE A 661 11.17 -15.19 -2.53
CA ILE A 661 10.35 -16.35 -2.91
C ILE A 661 9.69 -16.12 -4.27
N ILE A 662 9.08 -14.95 -4.48
CA ILE A 662 8.40 -14.59 -5.74
C ILE A 662 9.38 -14.62 -6.92
N ASN A 663 10.60 -14.11 -6.75
CA ASN A 663 11.61 -14.12 -7.82
C ASN A 663 12.05 -15.54 -8.17
N SER A 664 12.24 -16.41 -7.18
CA SER A 664 12.52 -17.84 -7.43
C SER A 664 11.33 -18.54 -8.11
N TYR A 665 10.11 -18.19 -7.73
CA TYR A 665 8.88 -18.67 -8.35
C TYR A 665 8.76 -18.25 -9.83
N ALA A 666 9.06 -16.99 -10.14
CA ALA A 666 9.02 -16.44 -11.51
C ALA A 666 9.98 -17.17 -12.48
N GLY A 667 11.01 -17.83 -11.94
CA GLY A 667 11.95 -18.65 -12.70
C GLY A 667 11.37 -19.98 -13.21
N LEU A 668 10.27 -20.47 -12.65
CA LEU A 668 9.65 -21.75 -13.02
C LEU A 668 8.87 -21.65 -14.35
N GLN A 669 8.83 -22.73 -15.14
CA GLN A 669 8.05 -22.77 -16.38
C GLN A 669 6.56 -23.05 -16.16
N LEU A 670 6.21 -23.88 -15.18
CA LEU A 670 4.82 -24.25 -14.88
C LEU A 670 3.89 -23.03 -14.71
N PRO A 671 4.23 -21.99 -13.94
CA PRO A 671 3.37 -20.82 -13.78
C PRO A 671 3.06 -20.03 -15.06
N LYS A 672 3.92 -20.14 -16.09
CA LYS A 672 3.75 -19.43 -17.37
C LYS A 672 2.60 -19.98 -18.22
N HIS A 673 2.07 -21.14 -17.86
CA HIS A 673 0.85 -21.68 -18.45
C HIS A 673 -0.43 -21.12 -17.82
N TRP A 674 -0.33 -20.41 -16.68
CA TRP A 674 -1.47 -19.81 -16.00
C TRP A 674 -1.66 -18.31 -16.27
N GLY A 675 -0.58 -17.62 -16.64
CA GLY A 675 -0.55 -16.18 -16.86
C GLY A 675 0.77 -15.70 -17.47
N ASP A 676 0.80 -14.44 -17.89
CA ASP A 676 1.95 -13.81 -18.57
C ASP A 676 2.72 -12.81 -17.69
N ASN A 677 2.39 -12.73 -16.39
CA ASN A 677 2.95 -11.82 -15.39
C ASN A 677 2.64 -10.33 -15.63
N LYS A 678 1.77 -9.99 -16.58
CA LYS A 678 1.37 -8.59 -16.85
C LYS A 678 0.16 -8.14 -16.06
N ARG A 679 -0.59 -9.09 -15.48
CA ARG A 679 -1.86 -8.82 -14.81
C ARG A 679 -1.80 -9.15 -13.32
N ALA A 680 -2.39 -8.29 -12.51
CA ALA A 680 -2.70 -8.58 -11.12
C ALA A 680 -4.17 -8.29 -10.81
N ALA A 681 -4.75 -9.09 -9.93
CA ALA A 681 -6.04 -8.79 -9.33
C ALA A 681 -5.85 -8.26 -7.91
N ALA A 682 -6.68 -7.31 -7.53
CA ALA A 682 -6.59 -6.61 -6.26
C ALA A 682 -7.91 -6.67 -5.50
N ASP A 683 -7.87 -7.14 -4.26
CA ASP A 683 -9.07 -7.38 -3.45
C ASP A 683 -8.81 -7.26 -1.95
N GLY A 684 -9.85 -6.86 -1.22
CA GLY A 684 -9.86 -6.64 0.21
C GLY A 684 -10.65 -7.72 0.95
N THR A 685 -9.99 -8.44 1.86
CA THR A 685 -10.65 -9.40 2.76
C THR A 685 -10.75 -8.85 4.17
N LYS A 686 -11.94 -8.89 4.77
CA LYS A 686 -12.15 -8.48 6.17
C LYS A 686 -11.57 -9.52 7.14
N TYR A 687 -10.80 -9.04 8.11
CA TYR A 687 -10.38 -9.78 9.30
C TYR A 687 -11.04 -9.21 10.55
N GLU A 688 -11.43 -10.09 11.48
CA GLU A 688 -11.94 -9.68 12.79
C GLU A 688 -10.82 -9.21 13.70
N MET A 689 -11.10 -8.22 14.54
CA MET A 689 -10.11 -7.57 15.40
C MET A 689 -10.70 -7.20 16.76
N TYR A 690 -9.83 -6.98 17.73
CA TYR A 690 -10.24 -6.36 18.99
C TYR A 690 -10.69 -4.89 18.80
N ILE A 691 -11.78 -4.53 19.50
CA ILE A 691 -12.60 -3.32 19.24
C ILE A 691 -11.93 -2.02 19.77
N GLN A 692 -10.78 -2.10 20.45
CA GLN A 692 -10.14 -0.97 21.16
C GLN A 692 -8.97 -0.34 20.41
N ASN A 693 -9.02 -0.24 19.08
CA ASN A 693 -8.00 0.45 18.28
C ASN A 693 -8.62 1.50 17.32
N SER A 694 -7.78 2.40 16.79
CA SER A 694 -8.20 3.50 15.88
C SER A 694 -8.59 3.03 14.47
N LEU A 695 -8.18 1.80 14.11
CA LEU A 695 -8.40 1.17 12.81
C LEU A 695 -9.70 0.34 12.76
N ALA A 696 -10.20 -0.10 13.92
CA ALA A 696 -11.40 -0.90 14.08
C ALA A 696 -12.61 -0.04 13.76
N SER A 697 -13.08 -0.19 12.53
CA SER A 697 -14.29 0.44 12.04
C SER A 697 -15.32 -0.64 11.76
N TYR A 698 -16.59 -0.30 11.93
CA TYR A 698 -17.68 -1.20 11.63
C TYR A 698 -17.83 -1.33 10.11
N HIS A 699 -17.76 -2.54 9.58
CA HIS A 699 -17.94 -2.77 8.15
C HIS A 699 -19.41 -3.05 7.82
N ILE A 700 -20.02 -2.18 7.01
CA ILE A 700 -21.45 -2.25 6.66
C ILE A 700 -21.77 -3.52 5.83
N ARG A 701 -20.94 -3.87 4.82
CA ARG A 701 -21.12 -5.06 3.95
C ARG A 701 -20.97 -6.42 4.67
N TYR A 702 -20.11 -6.50 5.70
CA TYR A 702 -19.69 -7.76 6.34
C TYR A 702 -20.13 -7.88 7.81
N GLY A 703 -20.92 -6.94 8.34
CA GLY A 703 -21.48 -6.96 9.69
C GLY A 703 -20.46 -7.20 10.81
N GLY A 704 -19.79 -6.16 11.32
CA GLY A 704 -18.91 -6.27 12.50
C GLY A 704 -17.67 -5.37 12.45
N TYR A 705 -16.92 -5.30 13.55
CA TYR A 705 -15.68 -4.52 13.67
C TYR A 705 -14.47 -5.31 13.17
N GLY A 706 -13.59 -4.67 12.39
CA GLY A 706 -12.42 -5.33 11.84
C GLY A 706 -11.53 -4.39 11.03
N GLY A 707 -10.63 -4.97 10.26
CA GLY A 707 -9.78 -4.32 9.26
C GLY A 707 -9.78 -5.13 7.97
N ILE A 708 -9.24 -4.54 6.90
CA ILE A 708 -9.21 -5.10 5.56
C ILE A 708 -7.77 -5.46 5.22
N ALA A 709 -7.51 -6.75 5.00
CA ALA A 709 -6.28 -7.21 4.38
C ALA A 709 -6.43 -7.10 2.88
N TYR A 710 -5.69 -6.19 2.28
CA TYR A 710 -5.74 -5.90 0.86
C TYR A 710 -4.56 -6.56 0.16
N HIS A 711 -4.83 -7.36 -0.86
CA HIS A 711 -3.81 -8.14 -1.58
C HIS A 711 -3.79 -7.79 -3.06
N HIS A 712 -2.60 -7.89 -3.67
CA HIS A 712 -2.43 -8.00 -5.11
C HIS A 712 -1.92 -9.40 -5.43
N VAL A 713 -2.67 -10.14 -6.25
CA VAL A 713 -2.31 -11.49 -6.68
C VAL A 713 -2.10 -11.48 -8.19
N SER A 714 -0.95 -11.99 -8.63
CA SER A 714 -0.65 -12.13 -10.05
C SER A 714 -1.62 -13.10 -10.72
N ASP A 715 -1.82 -12.94 -12.02
CA ASP A 715 -2.42 -13.96 -12.88
C ASP A 715 -1.71 -15.32 -12.82
N THR A 716 -0.48 -15.39 -12.33
CA THR A 716 0.24 -16.64 -12.04
C THR A 716 0.04 -17.14 -10.59
N TYR A 717 -1.02 -16.76 -9.89
CA TYR A 717 -1.42 -17.28 -8.55
C TYR A 717 -0.48 -16.96 -7.37
N VAL A 718 0.41 -15.97 -7.47
CA VAL A 718 1.30 -15.58 -6.35
C VAL A 718 0.93 -14.19 -5.84
N ALA A 719 0.94 -14.00 -4.51
CA ALA A 719 0.68 -12.68 -3.93
C ALA A 719 1.93 -11.80 -4.02
N LEU A 720 1.79 -10.67 -4.71
CA LEU A 720 2.85 -9.71 -4.99
C LEU A 720 2.98 -8.65 -3.90
N PHE A 721 1.83 -8.27 -3.32
CA PHE A 721 1.76 -7.20 -2.34
C PHE A 721 0.59 -7.41 -1.39
N SER A 722 0.76 -6.89 -0.17
CA SER A 722 -0.31 -6.77 0.80
C SER A 722 -0.20 -5.53 1.67
N HIS A 723 -1.34 -5.06 2.16
CA HIS A 723 -1.40 -3.99 3.14
C HIS A 723 -2.64 -4.13 4.03
N PHE A 724 -2.53 -3.71 5.29
CA PHE A 724 -3.63 -3.75 6.22
C PHE A 724 -4.27 -2.37 6.35
N ILE A 725 -5.55 -2.27 5.99
CA ILE A 725 -6.28 -1.00 5.86
C ILE A 725 -7.46 -0.99 6.85
N PRO A 726 -7.78 0.13 7.51
CA PRO A 726 -8.98 0.23 8.34
C PRO A 726 -10.28 0.13 7.53
N CYS A 727 -11.33 -0.48 8.10
CA CYS A 727 -12.62 -0.57 7.42
C CYS A 727 -13.21 0.82 7.13
N GLY A 728 -13.83 0.96 5.94
CA GLY A 728 -14.46 2.21 5.49
C GLY A 728 -13.51 3.22 4.83
N VAL A 729 -12.21 2.92 4.72
CA VAL A 729 -11.32 3.63 3.79
C VAL A 729 -11.56 3.10 2.39
N TRP A 730 -11.54 4.01 1.41
CA TRP A 730 -11.74 3.67 0.01
C TRP A 730 -10.52 2.87 -0.52
N GLU A 731 -10.68 1.56 -0.71
CA GLU A 731 -9.59 0.60 -1.01
C GLU A 731 -8.81 0.95 -2.28
N ALA A 732 -9.48 1.58 -3.24
CA ALA A 732 -8.90 1.94 -4.52
C ALA A 732 -7.69 2.88 -4.44
N VAL A 733 -7.53 3.63 -3.34
CA VAL A 733 -6.32 4.45 -3.13
C VAL A 733 -5.06 3.60 -2.97
N TYR A 734 -5.21 2.33 -2.56
CA TYR A 734 -4.10 1.41 -2.35
C TYR A 734 -3.79 0.52 -3.55
N ILE A 735 -4.64 0.53 -4.60
CA ILE A 735 -4.37 -0.18 -5.86
C ILE A 735 -3.00 0.24 -6.40
N ILE A 736 -2.79 1.55 -6.57
CA ILE A 736 -1.56 2.07 -7.18
C ILE A 736 -0.34 1.81 -6.26
N ASP A 737 -0.50 2.00 -4.95
CA ASP A 737 0.56 1.75 -3.98
C ASP A 737 1.09 0.31 -4.05
N GLY A 738 0.20 -0.67 -4.27
CA GLY A 738 0.60 -2.08 -4.34
C GLY A 738 1.54 -2.39 -5.50
N LEU A 739 1.25 -1.82 -6.68
CA LEU A 739 2.13 -1.95 -7.84
C LEU A 739 3.44 -1.19 -7.66
N LEU A 740 3.39 0.06 -7.20
CA LEU A 740 4.59 0.88 -7.05
C LEU A 740 5.55 0.35 -5.98
N LYS A 741 5.04 -0.32 -4.95
CA LYS A 741 5.84 -0.93 -3.88
C LYS A 741 6.29 -2.36 -4.21
N ASN A 742 5.76 -2.98 -5.26
CA ASN A 742 6.20 -4.29 -5.69
C ASN A 742 7.61 -4.19 -6.28
N THR A 743 8.57 -4.87 -5.65
CA THR A 743 9.98 -4.89 -6.08
C THR A 743 10.41 -6.25 -6.61
N SER A 744 9.46 -7.15 -6.89
CA SER A 744 9.73 -8.47 -7.48
C SER A 744 9.99 -8.40 -8.98
N GLU A 745 10.44 -9.51 -9.57
CA GLU A 745 10.64 -9.63 -11.01
C GLU A 745 9.32 -9.69 -11.79
N ILE A 746 8.21 -10.00 -11.12
CA ILE A 746 6.86 -9.97 -11.69
C ILE A 746 6.34 -8.54 -11.54
N GLN A 747 6.28 -7.79 -12.63
CA GLN A 747 5.90 -6.37 -12.67
C GLN A 747 4.66 -6.18 -13.56
N PRO A 748 3.45 -6.39 -13.01
CA PRO A 748 2.22 -6.23 -13.77
C PRO A 748 1.93 -4.75 -14.04
N ASP A 749 1.48 -4.46 -15.26
CA ASP A 749 1.04 -3.14 -15.73
C ASP A 749 -0.49 -3.05 -15.84
N ILE A 750 -1.19 -4.18 -15.75
CA ILE A 750 -2.65 -4.27 -15.76
C ILE A 750 -3.16 -4.68 -14.37
N VAL A 751 -4.14 -3.94 -13.82
CA VAL A 751 -4.77 -4.29 -12.54
C VAL A 751 -6.27 -4.42 -12.65
N HIS A 752 -6.77 -5.54 -12.16
CA HIS A 752 -8.18 -5.81 -11.96
C HIS A 752 -8.56 -5.51 -10.51
N ALA A 753 -9.59 -4.70 -10.28
CA ALA A 753 -10.09 -4.38 -8.94
C ALA A 753 -11.62 -4.55 -8.88
N ASP A 754 -12.18 -4.71 -7.67
CA ASP A 754 -13.65 -4.70 -7.48
C ASP A 754 -14.23 -3.30 -7.78
N THR A 755 -15.55 -3.22 -7.85
CA THR A 755 -16.34 -2.04 -8.26
C THR A 755 -15.99 -0.76 -7.47
N GLN A 756 -15.40 -0.89 -6.27
CA GLN A 756 -14.92 0.26 -5.51
C GLN A 756 -13.72 0.97 -6.15
N GLY A 757 -13.01 0.38 -7.12
CA GLY A 757 -11.87 0.94 -7.86
C GLY A 757 -12.14 2.16 -8.76
N GLN A 758 -13.41 2.56 -8.95
CA GLN A 758 -13.85 3.25 -10.17
C GLN A 758 -13.90 4.79 -10.14
N SER A 759 -13.10 5.43 -9.28
CA SER A 759 -13.04 6.90 -9.24
C SER A 759 -12.32 7.48 -10.45
N LEU A 760 -12.86 8.56 -11.00
CA LEU A 760 -12.27 9.30 -12.12
C LEU A 760 -10.81 9.71 -11.83
N PRO A 761 -10.48 10.37 -10.70
CA PRO A 761 -9.10 10.63 -10.34
C PRO A 761 -8.15 9.42 -10.33
N VAL A 762 -8.64 8.22 -9.98
CA VAL A 762 -7.80 7.01 -9.97
C VAL A 762 -7.53 6.50 -11.37
N PHE A 763 -8.49 6.59 -12.29
CA PHE A 763 -8.24 6.33 -13.70
C PHE A 763 -7.22 7.31 -14.28
N GLY A 764 -7.37 8.60 -13.99
CA GLY A 764 -6.42 9.63 -14.45
C GLY A 764 -5.01 9.42 -13.92
N LEU A 765 -4.87 9.17 -12.62
CA LEU A 765 -3.55 8.92 -12.01
C LEU A 765 -2.93 7.59 -12.48
N SER A 766 -3.71 6.52 -12.58
CA SER A 766 -3.23 5.22 -13.09
C SER A 766 -2.67 5.36 -14.50
N TYR A 767 -3.38 6.07 -15.38
CA TYR A 767 -2.96 6.32 -16.76
C TYR A 767 -1.59 7.01 -16.83
N LEU A 768 -1.40 8.09 -16.06
CA LEU A 768 -0.12 8.81 -16.03
C LEU A 768 1.02 8.02 -15.38
N LEU A 769 0.72 6.98 -14.62
CA LEU A 769 1.70 6.07 -14.02
C LEU A 769 2.04 4.87 -14.91
N GLY A 770 1.39 4.73 -16.07
CA GLY A 770 1.54 3.58 -16.97
C GLY A 770 0.74 2.36 -16.54
N ILE A 771 -0.27 2.52 -15.69
CA ILE A 771 -1.07 1.44 -15.12
C ILE A 771 -2.41 1.37 -15.85
N GLN A 772 -2.74 0.21 -16.41
CA GLN A 772 -4.03 -0.07 -17.02
C GLN A 772 -5.00 -0.60 -15.95
N LEU A 773 -5.85 0.29 -15.45
CA LEU A 773 -6.88 -0.06 -14.47
C LEU A 773 -8.11 -0.64 -15.18
N MET A 774 -8.38 -1.92 -14.94
CA MET A 774 -9.47 -2.69 -15.56
C MET A 774 -10.39 -3.33 -14.51
N PRO A 775 -11.23 -2.53 -13.83
CA PRO A 775 -12.06 -3.02 -12.74
C PRO A 775 -13.20 -3.93 -13.23
N ARG A 776 -13.62 -4.87 -12.40
CA ARG A 776 -14.83 -5.68 -12.63
C ARG A 776 -16.06 -4.80 -12.39
N ILE A 777 -16.91 -4.61 -13.41
CA ILE A 777 -18.08 -3.73 -13.32
C ILE A 777 -19.37 -4.56 -13.23
N ARG A 778 -20.14 -4.39 -12.13
CA ARG A 778 -21.45 -5.05 -11.95
C ARG A 778 -22.63 -4.25 -12.52
N ASN A 779 -22.65 -2.93 -12.34
CA ASN A 779 -23.74 -2.02 -12.77
C ASN A 779 -23.21 -0.99 -13.79
N TRP A 780 -22.74 -1.46 -14.94
CA TRP A 780 -22.04 -0.59 -15.88
C TRP A 780 -22.96 0.47 -16.54
N GLN A 781 -24.25 0.18 -16.65
CA GLN A 781 -25.29 1.06 -17.19
C GLN A 781 -25.53 2.37 -16.39
N ASP A 782 -25.09 2.43 -15.13
CA ASP A 782 -25.24 3.61 -14.29
C ASP A 782 -24.13 4.65 -14.52
N TYR A 783 -23.07 4.28 -15.25
CA TYR A 783 -21.94 5.17 -15.48
C TYR A 783 -22.20 6.16 -16.63
N ARG A 784 -21.59 7.34 -16.48
CA ARG A 784 -21.58 8.37 -17.51
C ARG A 784 -20.37 8.14 -18.43
N PHE A 785 -20.64 8.01 -19.73
CA PHE A 785 -19.66 8.10 -20.80
C PHE A 785 -19.52 9.58 -21.19
N PHE A 786 -18.29 9.97 -21.51
CA PHE A 786 -17.94 11.35 -21.89
C PHE A 786 -17.56 11.42 -23.36
N ARG A 787 -18.17 12.36 -24.10
CA ARG A 787 -17.89 12.55 -25.52
C ARG A 787 -16.48 13.12 -25.71
N PRO A 788 -15.77 12.72 -26.79
CA PRO A 788 -14.51 13.34 -27.18
C PRO A 788 -14.68 14.77 -27.68
N ASP A 789 -15.84 15.10 -28.24
CA ASP A 789 -16.22 16.44 -28.69
C ASP A 789 -17.73 16.62 -28.46
N THR A 790 -18.18 17.85 -28.19
CA THR A 790 -19.61 18.17 -28.05
C THR A 790 -20.37 17.95 -29.35
N ASP A 791 -19.70 18.07 -30.50
CA ASP A 791 -20.32 17.93 -31.82
C ASP A 791 -20.26 16.49 -32.38
N ALA A 792 -19.57 15.57 -31.69
CA ALA A 792 -19.46 14.18 -32.12
C ALA A 792 -20.78 13.42 -31.89
N THR A 793 -21.31 12.78 -32.94
CA THR A 793 -22.55 11.97 -32.93
C THR A 793 -22.30 10.56 -33.45
N TYR A 794 -22.92 9.56 -32.83
CA TYR A 794 -22.79 8.14 -33.20
C TYR A 794 -24.13 7.56 -33.66
N GLU A 795 -24.14 6.51 -34.47
CA GLU A 795 -25.38 5.96 -35.04
C GLU A 795 -26.08 5.01 -34.07
N HIS A 796 -25.33 4.17 -33.38
CA HIS A 796 -25.85 3.08 -32.55
C HIS A 796 -25.63 3.30 -31.05
N ILE A 797 -24.51 3.90 -30.65
CA ILE A 797 -24.11 4.02 -29.23
C ILE A 797 -24.29 5.41 -28.62
N ASP A 798 -24.91 6.35 -29.35
CA ASP A 798 -24.99 7.77 -28.95
C ASP A 798 -25.61 8.00 -27.57
N ALA A 799 -26.63 7.22 -27.23
CA ALA A 799 -27.35 7.28 -25.96
C ALA A 799 -26.47 6.97 -24.72
N LEU A 800 -25.30 6.34 -24.89
CA LEU A 800 -24.36 6.08 -23.81
C LEU A 800 -23.71 7.36 -23.28
N PHE A 801 -23.51 8.35 -24.16
CA PHE A 801 -22.78 9.57 -23.86
C PHE A 801 -23.67 10.65 -23.24
N ARG A 802 -23.37 11.02 -22.00
CA ARG A 802 -24.20 11.95 -21.18
C ARG A 802 -23.54 13.28 -20.86
N ASP A 803 -22.27 13.44 -21.20
CA ASP A 803 -21.44 14.61 -20.86
C ASP A 803 -20.23 14.67 -21.82
N SER A 804 -19.38 15.69 -21.71
CA SER A 804 -18.16 15.85 -22.52
C SER A 804 -16.90 15.96 -21.65
N VAL A 805 -15.74 15.59 -22.19
CA VAL A 805 -14.47 15.75 -21.49
C VAL A 805 -14.04 17.22 -21.51
N ASP A 806 -13.60 17.73 -20.36
CA ASP A 806 -13.01 19.07 -20.23
C ASP A 806 -11.51 19.04 -20.59
N TRP A 807 -11.21 19.22 -21.88
CA TRP A 807 -9.86 19.13 -22.43
C TRP A 807 -8.98 20.33 -22.03
N ASP A 808 -9.54 21.53 -22.01
CA ASP A 808 -8.85 22.77 -21.62
C ASP A 808 -8.28 22.69 -20.20
N LEU A 809 -9.03 22.08 -19.29
CA LEU A 809 -8.58 21.88 -17.92
C LEU A 809 -7.39 20.91 -17.83
N ILE A 810 -7.37 19.86 -18.66
CA ILE A 810 -6.24 18.92 -18.73
C ILE A 810 -4.99 19.63 -19.27
N GLU A 811 -5.14 20.41 -20.34
CA GLU A 811 -4.05 21.16 -20.95
C GLU A 811 -3.45 22.17 -19.96
N THR A 812 -4.31 22.99 -19.34
CA THR A 812 -3.92 24.05 -18.40
C THR A 812 -3.13 23.51 -17.20
N HIS A 813 -3.57 22.37 -16.65
CA HIS A 813 -2.98 21.77 -15.45
C HIS A 813 -2.03 20.61 -15.73
N TRP A 814 -1.61 20.40 -16.98
CA TRP A 814 -0.72 19.30 -17.35
C TRP A 814 0.58 19.28 -16.53
N LYS A 815 1.18 20.44 -16.29
CA LYS A 815 2.39 20.57 -15.45
C LYS A 815 2.16 20.12 -14.01
N ASP A 816 1.00 20.46 -13.44
CA ASP A 816 0.63 20.06 -12.09
C ASP A 816 0.43 18.54 -11.99
N LEU A 817 -0.22 17.94 -13.01
CA LEU A 817 -0.38 16.49 -13.12
C LEU A 817 0.98 15.78 -13.18
N MET A 818 1.91 16.26 -14.01
CA MET A 818 3.27 15.70 -14.13
C MET A 818 4.08 15.86 -12.85
N ARG A 819 3.99 17.02 -12.19
CA ARG A 819 4.64 17.27 -10.89
C ARG A 819 4.23 16.24 -9.84
N VAL A 820 2.95 15.91 -9.78
CA VAL A 820 2.42 14.88 -8.87
C VAL A 820 3.00 13.51 -9.18
N VAL A 821 2.94 13.10 -10.45
CA VAL A 821 3.38 11.79 -10.91
C VAL A 821 4.88 11.57 -10.71
N LEU A 822 5.70 12.57 -11.04
CA LEU A 822 7.15 12.53 -10.81
C LEU A 822 7.49 12.54 -9.32
N SER A 823 6.74 13.26 -8.49
CA SER A 823 6.92 13.20 -7.03
C SER A 823 6.62 11.82 -6.44
N ILE A 824 5.61 11.12 -6.98
CA ILE A 824 5.30 9.73 -6.60
C ILE A 824 6.44 8.80 -7.04
N LYS A 825 6.92 8.91 -8.29
CA LYS A 825 8.03 8.09 -8.81
C LYS A 825 9.33 8.33 -8.06
N ALA A 826 9.58 9.56 -7.61
CA ALA A 826 10.71 9.91 -6.76
C ALA A 826 10.56 9.44 -5.29
N GLY A 827 9.42 8.85 -4.91
CA GLY A 827 9.16 8.35 -3.55
C GLY A 827 8.97 9.45 -2.50
N LYS A 828 8.72 10.70 -2.92
CA LYS A 828 8.48 11.83 -2.01
C LYS A 828 7.13 11.74 -1.31
N VAL A 829 6.11 11.26 -2.03
CA VAL A 829 4.73 11.10 -1.54
C VAL A 829 4.14 9.78 -2.05
N ALA A 830 3.35 9.09 -1.22
CA ALA A 830 2.62 7.89 -1.65
C ALA A 830 1.36 8.25 -2.45
N ALA A 831 1.03 7.43 -3.46
CA ALA A 831 -0.16 7.65 -4.28
C ALA A 831 -1.45 7.56 -3.44
N SER A 832 -1.50 6.64 -2.48
CA SER A 832 -2.63 6.50 -1.55
C SER A 832 -2.89 7.75 -0.71
N THR A 833 -1.85 8.48 -0.29
CA THR A 833 -1.96 9.73 0.46
C THR A 833 -2.58 10.84 -0.39
N LEU A 834 -2.18 10.94 -1.67
CA LEU A 834 -2.73 11.93 -2.60
C LEU A 834 -4.18 11.60 -2.97
N LEU A 835 -4.45 10.35 -3.35
CA LEU A 835 -5.79 9.92 -3.74
C LEU A 835 -6.81 10.03 -2.61
N ARG A 836 -6.40 9.84 -1.35
CA ARG A 836 -7.29 10.07 -0.19
C ARG A 836 -7.77 11.52 -0.11
N ARG A 837 -6.93 12.47 -0.51
CA ARG A 837 -7.26 13.89 -0.52
C ARG A 837 -8.04 14.29 -1.78
N LEU A 838 -7.61 13.80 -2.94
CA LEU A 838 -8.33 13.95 -4.22
C LEU A 838 -9.67 13.23 -4.22
N GLY A 839 -9.91 12.25 -3.34
CA GLY A 839 -11.21 11.57 -3.22
C GLY A 839 -12.31 12.45 -2.60
N ASN A 840 -11.95 13.54 -1.92
CA ASN A 840 -12.90 14.46 -1.32
C ASN A 840 -13.13 15.64 -2.26
N SER A 841 -14.39 15.84 -2.68
CA SER A 841 -14.80 16.90 -3.60
C SER A 841 -14.62 18.29 -2.98
N SER A 842 -13.41 18.83 -3.06
CA SER A 842 -13.15 20.24 -2.80
C SER A 842 -13.48 21.04 -4.05
N ARG A 843 -14.18 22.17 -3.87
CA ARG A 843 -14.41 23.16 -4.92
C ARG A 843 -13.15 23.97 -5.25
N LYS A 844 -12.16 23.96 -4.34
CA LYS A 844 -10.93 24.76 -4.42
C LYS A 844 -9.78 23.99 -5.08
N ASN A 845 -9.81 22.66 -4.96
CA ASN A 845 -8.70 21.81 -5.41
C ASN A 845 -8.71 21.64 -6.94
N ARG A 846 -8.01 22.53 -7.64
CA ARG A 846 -7.85 22.49 -9.11
C ARG A 846 -7.22 21.18 -9.60
N LEU A 847 -6.28 20.63 -8.84
CA LEU A 847 -5.62 19.37 -9.16
C LEU A 847 -6.61 18.19 -9.15
N TYR A 848 -7.57 18.16 -8.22
CA TYR A 848 -8.66 17.18 -8.23
C TYR A 848 -9.49 17.27 -9.51
N HIS A 849 -9.86 18.47 -9.93
CA HIS A 849 -10.65 18.68 -11.14
C HIS A 849 -9.88 18.25 -12.40
N ALA A 850 -8.59 18.55 -12.49
CA ALA A 850 -7.73 18.10 -13.58
C ALA A 850 -7.63 16.57 -13.66
N PHE A 851 -7.38 15.88 -12.53
CA PHE A 851 -7.38 14.41 -12.48
C PHE A 851 -8.75 13.82 -12.81
N ARG A 852 -9.84 14.48 -12.42
CA ARG A 852 -11.20 14.06 -12.76
C ARG A 852 -11.47 14.17 -14.26
N ALA A 853 -11.06 15.27 -14.90
CA ALA A 853 -11.21 15.48 -16.34
C ALA A 853 -10.41 14.43 -17.14
N LEU A 854 -9.13 14.23 -16.81
CA LEU A 854 -8.31 13.18 -17.43
C LEU A 854 -8.92 11.79 -17.21
N GLY A 855 -9.37 11.52 -15.99
CA GLY A 855 -10.06 10.29 -15.63
C GLY A 855 -11.34 10.04 -16.43
N SER A 856 -12.06 11.08 -16.83
CA SER A 856 -13.27 10.97 -17.66
C SER A 856 -12.97 10.40 -19.03
N ALA A 857 -11.90 10.86 -19.68
CA ALA A 857 -11.45 10.33 -20.97
C ALA A 857 -11.00 8.86 -20.83
N VAL A 858 -10.09 8.59 -19.89
CA VAL A 858 -9.50 7.24 -19.70
C VAL A 858 -10.55 6.22 -19.29
N ARG A 859 -11.47 6.57 -18.39
CA ARG A 859 -12.54 5.65 -17.99
C ARG A 859 -13.50 5.36 -19.14
N THR A 860 -13.83 6.37 -19.96
CA THR A 860 -14.72 6.17 -21.11
C THR A 860 -14.09 5.24 -22.14
N LEU A 861 -12.78 5.38 -22.42
CA LEU A 861 -12.02 4.43 -23.24
C LEU A 861 -12.15 3.00 -22.73
N PHE A 862 -11.94 2.79 -21.42
CA PHE A 862 -12.09 1.47 -20.81
C PHE A 862 -13.51 0.94 -20.92
N LEU A 863 -14.54 1.77 -20.67
CA LEU A 863 -15.93 1.33 -20.74
C LEU A 863 -16.34 0.91 -22.15
N LEU A 864 -15.88 1.63 -23.18
CA LEU A 864 -16.11 1.28 -24.59
C LEU A 864 -15.46 -0.07 -24.93
N GLN A 865 -14.21 -0.28 -24.52
CA GLN A 865 -13.53 -1.58 -24.69
C GLN A 865 -14.22 -2.69 -23.90
N TYR A 866 -14.70 -2.41 -22.69
CA TYR A 866 -15.36 -3.39 -21.85
C TYR A 866 -16.67 -3.89 -22.46
N ILE A 867 -17.41 -3.05 -23.17
CA ILE A 867 -18.66 -3.45 -23.83
C ILE A 867 -18.40 -4.18 -25.16
N SER A 868 -17.37 -3.78 -25.92
CA SER A 868 -17.06 -4.40 -27.22
C SER A 868 -16.28 -5.71 -27.12
N ASP A 869 -15.37 -5.88 -26.15
CA ASP A 869 -14.45 -7.03 -26.10
C ASP A 869 -14.92 -8.10 -25.09
N GLN A 870 -15.35 -9.26 -25.58
CA GLN A 870 -15.73 -10.40 -24.74
C GLN A 870 -14.52 -11.04 -24.04
N ASP A 871 -13.39 -11.18 -24.72
CA ASP A 871 -12.19 -11.83 -24.19
C ASP A 871 -11.63 -11.02 -23.02
N LEU A 872 -11.66 -9.70 -23.12
CA LEU A 872 -11.31 -8.78 -22.02
C LEU A 872 -12.17 -9.06 -20.77
N ARG A 873 -13.50 -9.23 -20.92
CA ARG A 873 -14.40 -9.53 -19.80
C ARG A 873 -14.12 -10.89 -19.18
N GLU A 874 -13.84 -11.91 -20.00
CA GLU A 874 -13.43 -13.24 -19.52
C GLU A 874 -12.13 -13.15 -18.71
N GLN A 875 -11.14 -12.42 -19.21
CA GLN A 875 -9.85 -12.20 -18.53
C GLN A 875 -9.99 -11.48 -17.19
N ILE A 876 -10.81 -10.41 -17.12
CA ILE A 876 -11.09 -9.69 -15.87
C ILE A 876 -11.72 -10.64 -14.84
N THR A 877 -12.68 -11.45 -15.28
CA THR A 877 -13.38 -12.41 -14.41
C THR A 877 -12.43 -13.50 -13.92
N ALA A 878 -11.64 -14.10 -14.82
CA ALA A 878 -10.67 -15.13 -14.47
C ALA A 878 -9.64 -14.64 -13.44
N SER A 879 -9.09 -13.44 -13.64
CA SER A 879 -8.13 -12.84 -12.70
C SER A 879 -8.76 -12.55 -11.33
N THR A 880 -10.00 -12.06 -11.31
CA THR A 880 -10.74 -11.82 -10.06
C THR A 880 -10.96 -13.13 -9.28
N ASN A 881 -11.35 -14.21 -9.97
CA ASN A 881 -11.52 -15.52 -9.34
C ASN A 881 -10.22 -16.06 -8.70
N LYS A 882 -9.05 -15.77 -9.29
CA LYS A 882 -7.74 -16.18 -8.72
C LYS A 882 -7.45 -15.48 -7.40
N VAL A 883 -7.81 -14.20 -7.28
CA VAL A 883 -7.68 -13.43 -6.04
C VAL A 883 -8.63 -13.97 -4.97
N GLU A 884 -9.88 -14.31 -5.32
CA GLU A 884 -10.86 -14.88 -4.40
C GLU A 884 -10.39 -16.25 -3.89
N ALA A 885 -9.84 -17.09 -4.78
CA ALA A 885 -9.24 -18.37 -4.42
C ALA A 885 -8.00 -18.20 -3.52
N TYR A 886 -7.16 -17.19 -3.77
CA TYR A 886 -6.02 -16.85 -2.91
C TYR A 886 -6.48 -16.49 -1.49
N ASN A 887 -7.53 -15.70 -1.35
CA ASN A 887 -8.07 -15.32 -0.03
C ASN A 887 -8.54 -16.57 0.75
N GLY A 888 -9.16 -17.53 0.08
CA GLY A 888 -9.49 -18.84 0.67
C GLY A 888 -8.24 -19.63 1.08
N PHE A 889 -7.22 -19.65 0.21
CA PHE A 889 -5.96 -20.37 0.43
C PHE A 889 -5.13 -19.77 1.59
N SER A 890 -4.94 -18.46 1.64
CA SER A 890 -4.22 -17.80 2.75
C SER A 890 -4.96 -17.96 4.09
N LYS A 891 -6.31 -17.92 4.09
CA LYS A 891 -7.12 -18.18 5.29
C LYS A 891 -6.93 -19.61 5.82
N TYR A 892 -6.66 -20.60 4.95
CA TYR A 892 -6.38 -21.98 5.38
C TYR A 892 -5.14 -22.06 6.30
N PHE A 893 -4.13 -21.22 6.07
CA PHE A 893 -2.91 -21.16 6.88
C PHE A 893 -3.05 -20.27 8.11
N PHE A 894 -4.01 -19.33 8.13
CA PHE A 894 -4.30 -18.46 9.26
C PHE A 894 -5.25 -19.12 10.29
N PHE A 895 -4.91 -20.33 10.74
CA PHE A 895 -5.82 -21.18 11.53
C PHE A 895 -5.76 -20.96 13.05
N GLY A 896 -4.75 -20.27 13.57
CA GLY A 896 -4.64 -19.94 15.00
C GLY A 896 -5.55 -18.79 15.42
N GLY A 897 -5.86 -18.70 16.72
CA GLY A 897 -6.56 -17.55 17.32
C GLY A 897 -7.94 -17.27 16.76
N GLU A 898 -8.65 -18.29 16.25
CA GLU A 898 -9.95 -18.18 15.56
C GLU A 898 -9.93 -17.25 14.32
N GLY A 899 -8.75 -16.98 13.79
CA GLY A 899 -8.56 -16.03 12.68
C GLY A 899 -8.70 -14.56 13.10
N ILE A 900 -8.74 -14.27 14.40
CA ILE A 900 -8.84 -12.91 14.95
C ILE A 900 -7.43 -12.33 15.08
N ILE A 901 -7.24 -11.10 14.61
CA ILE A 901 -6.01 -10.34 14.87
C ILE A 901 -6.14 -9.69 16.25
N ALA A 902 -5.43 -10.26 17.23
CA ALA A 902 -5.54 -9.90 18.64
C ALA A 902 -4.71 -8.66 19.07
N ASP A 903 -3.92 -8.08 18.17
CA ASP A 903 -3.11 -6.89 18.46
C ASP A 903 -3.83 -5.59 18.05
N ASN A 904 -3.64 -4.53 18.83
CA ASN A 904 -4.19 -3.19 18.56
C ASN A 904 -3.16 -2.26 17.91
N ASP A 905 -1.90 -2.66 17.80
CA ASP A 905 -0.84 -1.93 17.10
C ASP A 905 -0.97 -2.11 15.58
N PRO A 906 -1.19 -1.03 14.81
CA PRO A 906 -1.19 -1.08 13.34
C PRO A 906 0.03 -1.78 12.74
N VAL A 907 1.20 -1.64 13.36
CA VAL A 907 2.44 -2.27 12.88
C VAL A 907 2.37 -3.79 13.00
N GLU A 908 1.85 -4.30 14.12
CA GLU A 908 1.73 -5.75 14.32
C GLU A 908 0.59 -6.33 13.50
N GLN A 909 -0.47 -5.57 13.25
CA GLN A 909 -1.56 -5.96 12.34
C GLN A 909 -1.07 -6.09 10.89
N GLU A 910 -0.30 -5.12 10.40
CA GLU A 910 0.31 -5.20 9.08
C GLU A 910 1.28 -6.38 8.97
N LYS A 911 2.08 -6.64 10.02
CA LYS A 911 2.96 -7.80 10.07
C LYS A 911 2.19 -9.11 10.03
N ALA A 912 1.05 -9.23 10.72
CA ALA A 912 0.24 -10.44 10.72
C ALA A 912 -0.17 -10.86 9.30
N ILE A 913 -0.64 -9.91 8.47
CA ILE A 913 -0.98 -10.17 7.07
C ILE A 913 0.27 -10.56 6.28
N LYS A 914 1.36 -9.81 6.40
CA LYS A 914 2.60 -10.08 5.66
C LYS A 914 3.27 -11.40 6.03
N TYR A 915 3.17 -11.84 7.29
CA TYR A 915 3.60 -13.17 7.68
C TYR A 915 2.74 -14.25 7.05
N ASN A 916 1.42 -14.06 7.01
CA ASN A 916 0.52 -15.01 6.36
C ASN A 916 0.87 -15.13 4.87
N ASP A 917 1.09 -14.01 4.17
CA ASP A 917 1.49 -14.04 2.76
C ASP A 917 2.84 -14.72 2.57
N LEU A 918 3.79 -14.53 3.49
CA LEU A 918 5.08 -15.21 3.43
C LEU A 918 4.91 -16.73 3.51
N VAL A 919 4.03 -17.21 4.40
CA VAL A 919 3.68 -18.64 4.51
C VAL A 919 2.95 -19.10 3.25
N ALA A 920 1.92 -18.38 2.80
CA ALA A 920 1.14 -18.73 1.62
C ALA A 920 2.02 -18.80 0.37
N ASN A 921 2.86 -17.79 0.13
CA ASN A 921 3.79 -17.77 -1.01
C ASN A 921 4.84 -18.87 -0.92
N ALA A 922 5.33 -19.22 0.27
CA ALA A 922 6.22 -20.36 0.44
C ALA A 922 5.55 -21.67 0.05
N VAL A 923 4.30 -21.90 0.48
CA VAL A 923 3.54 -23.10 0.11
C VAL A 923 3.21 -23.11 -1.38
N ILE A 924 2.82 -21.98 -1.97
CA ILE A 924 2.59 -21.86 -3.43
C ILE A 924 3.86 -22.26 -4.19
N PHE A 925 5.01 -21.72 -3.82
CA PHE A 925 6.27 -22.05 -4.48
C PHE A 925 6.63 -23.53 -4.33
N HIS A 926 6.51 -24.08 -3.13
CA HIS A 926 6.75 -25.50 -2.89
C HIS A 926 5.80 -26.41 -3.68
N ASN A 927 4.50 -26.07 -3.73
CA ASN A 927 3.51 -26.81 -4.49
C ASN A 927 3.84 -26.83 -5.99
N VAL A 928 4.27 -25.70 -6.58
CA VAL A 928 4.67 -25.66 -7.99
C VAL A 928 5.92 -26.50 -8.24
N VAL A 929 6.88 -26.51 -7.32
CA VAL A 929 8.06 -27.38 -7.40
C VAL A 929 7.65 -28.85 -7.40
N GLU A 930 6.79 -29.28 -6.48
CA GLU A 930 6.31 -30.66 -6.40
C GLU A 930 5.43 -31.05 -7.60
N GLN A 931 4.51 -30.18 -8.03
CA GLN A 931 3.72 -30.40 -9.24
C GLN A 931 4.61 -30.58 -10.47
N THR A 932 5.62 -29.74 -10.63
CA THR A 932 6.58 -29.85 -11.74
C THR A 932 7.32 -31.19 -11.71
N ARG A 933 7.76 -31.64 -10.53
CA ARG A 933 8.40 -32.96 -10.35
C ARG A 933 7.45 -34.11 -10.71
N ILE A 934 6.21 -34.06 -10.23
CA ILE A 934 5.21 -35.10 -10.46
C ILE A 934 4.83 -35.16 -11.95
N ILE A 935 4.55 -34.02 -12.59
CA ILE A 935 4.22 -33.94 -14.02
C ILE A 935 5.35 -34.58 -14.84
N ARG A 936 6.61 -34.28 -14.53
CA ARG A 936 7.76 -34.90 -15.22
C ARG A 936 7.86 -36.41 -15.00
N SER A 937 7.51 -36.91 -13.81
CA SER A 937 7.41 -38.35 -13.56
C SER A 937 6.32 -38.98 -14.42
N LEU A 938 5.13 -38.39 -14.44
CA LEU A 938 3.99 -38.87 -15.23
C LEU A 938 4.32 -38.89 -16.73
N MET A 939 5.00 -37.87 -17.24
CA MET A 939 5.48 -37.84 -18.63
C MET A 939 6.47 -38.97 -18.93
N ARG A 940 7.38 -39.29 -17.99
CA ARG A 940 8.31 -40.44 -18.12
C ARG A 940 7.58 -41.78 -18.09
N GLU A 941 6.43 -41.84 -17.42
CA GLU A 941 5.54 -43.00 -17.38
C GLU A 941 4.63 -43.11 -18.61
N GLY A 942 4.73 -42.18 -19.56
CA GLY A 942 4.02 -42.22 -20.83
C GLY A 942 2.74 -41.38 -20.89
N TRP A 943 2.44 -40.56 -19.88
CA TRP A 943 1.31 -39.63 -19.94
C TRP A 943 1.56 -38.56 -20.99
N LYS A 944 0.57 -38.34 -21.88
CA LYS A 944 0.56 -37.21 -22.81
C LYS A 944 -0.10 -36.03 -22.11
N ILE A 945 0.70 -35.04 -21.74
CA ILE A 945 0.25 -33.85 -21.01
C ILE A 945 0.49 -32.65 -21.90
N THR A 946 -0.58 -31.91 -22.20
CA THR A 946 -0.57 -30.71 -23.04
C THR A 946 -0.48 -29.43 -22.21
N ALA A 947 -0.24 -28.30 -22.87
CA ALA A 947 -0.29 -26.99 -22.21
C ALA A 947 -1.69 -26.65 -21.68
N GLU A 948 -2.75 -27.08 -22.37
CA GLU A 948 -4.14 -26.87 -21.94
C GLU A 948 -4.48 -27.63 -20.66
N ASP A 949 -4.00 -28.87 -20.53
CA ASP A 949 -4.22 -29.67 -19.32
C ASP A 949 -3.56 -29.02 -18.09
N VAL A 950 -2.36 -28.48 -18.27
CA VAL A 950 -1.60 -27.81 -17.21
C VAL A 950 -2.17 -26.44 -16.87
N ALA A 951 -2.73 -25.71 -17.86
CA ALA A 951 -3.37 -24.42 -17.67
C ALA A 951 -4.63 -24.52 -16.78
N ALA A 952 -5.26 -25.69 -16.70
CA ALA A 952 -6.41 -25.95 -15.83
C ALA A 952 -6.03 -26.20 -14.36
N LEU A 953 -4.75 -26.44 -14.04
CA LEU A 953 -4.27 -26.67 -12.68
C LEU A 953 -4.16 -25.37 -11.88
N SER A 954 -3.98 -25.52 -10.56
CA SER A 954 -3.63 -24.41 -9.67
C SER A 954 -2.61 -24.83 -8.61
N PRO A 955 -1.83 -23.88 -8.05
CA PRO A 955 -0.89 -24.19 -6.97
C PRO A 955 -1.55 -24.25 -5.58
N TYR A 956 -2.87 -24.07 -5.46
CA TYR A 956 -3.57 -23.91 -4.18
C TYR A 956 -4.00 -25.24 -3.52
N MET A 957 -3.30 -26.34 -3.81
CA MET A 957 -3.56 -27.65 -3.20
C MET A 957 -3.12 -27.67 -1.73
N THR A 958 -4.03 -28.04 -0.81
CA THR A 958 -3.76 -27.99 0.65
C THR A 958 -3.85 -29.33 1.37
N SER A 959 -4.42 -30.38 0.76
CA SER A 959 -4.71 -31.65 1.46
C SER A 959 -3.48 -32.36 2.03
N HIS A 960 -2.33 -32.22 1.37
CA HIS A 960 -1.07 -32.83 1.75
C HIS A 960 -0.30 -32.00 2.81
N ILE A 961 -0.79 -30.81 3.17
CA ILE A 961 -0.12 -29.92 4.11
C ILE A 961 -0.67 -30.12 5.52
N LYS A 962 0.20 -30.62 6.41
CA LYS A 962 -0.09 -30.80 7.83
C LYS A 962 -0.02 -29.47 8.58
N ARG A 963 -1.17 -29.02 9.08
CA ARG A 963 -1.34 -27.79 9.87
C ARG A 963 -1.35 -27.97 11.39
N PHE A 964 -1.52 -29.18 11.90
CA PHE A 964 -1.71 -29.45 13.33
C PHE A 964 -0.78 -30.57 13.81
N GLY A 965 -0.40 -30.52 15.09
CA GLY A 965 0.38 -31.54 15.77
C GLY A 965 1.63 -30.98 16.45
N ASP A 966 2.55 -31.87 16.80
CA ASP A 966 3.89 -31.46 17.22
C ASP A 966 4.74 -31.14 16.00
N TYR A 967 5.45 -30.02 16.06
CA TYR A 967 6.32 -29.58 14.96
C TYR A 967 7.77 -29.83 15.33
N LEU A 968 8.40 -30.71 14.55
CA LEU A 968 9.84 -30.92 14.59
C LEU A 968 10.46 -30.03 13.53
N ILE A 969 11.53 -29.34 13.88
CA ILE A 969 12.30 -28.54 12.93
C ILE A 969 13.62 -29.24 12.65
N ASP A 970 13.90 -29.44 11.37
CA ASP A 970 15.22 -29.82 10.88
C ASP A 970 15.68 -28.75 9.89
N ALA A 971 16.38 -27.74 10.41
CA ALA A 971 16.87 -26.62 9.60
C ALA A 971 18.14 -26.98 8.80
N GLU A 972 18.75 -28.13 9.05
CA GLU A 972 19.96 -28.61 8.39
C GLU A 972 19.67 -29.65 7.30
N ALA A 973 18.45 -30.21 7.27
CA ALA A 973 17.96 -31.01 6.15
C ALA A 973 18.12 -30.24 4.84
N ILE A 974 18.84 -30.85 3.90
CA ILE A 974 19.07 -30.30 2.57
C ILE A 974 18.00 -30.87 1.65
N PRO A 975 17.02 -30.06 1.19
CA PRO A 975 16.04 -30.53 0.22
C PRO A 975 16.71 -30.82 -1.13
N GLU A 976 16.09 -31.70 -1.90
CA GLU A 976 16.49 -31.91 -3.30
C GLU A 976 16.42 -30.59 -4.07
N PRO A 977 17.39 -30.30 -4.96
CA PRO A 977 17.31 -29.15 -5.85
C PRO A 977 16.01 -29.17 -6.66
N TYR A 978 15.40 -28.00 -6.85
CA TYR A 978 14.23 -27.89 -7.71
C TYR A 978 14.64 -27.65 -9.16
N GLU A 979 13.85 -28.17 -10.10
CA GLU A 979 14.06 -28.00 -11.53
C GLU A 979 13.07 -26.99 -12.10
N ALA A 980 13.54 -26.04 -12.89
CA ALA A 980 12.70 -24.97 -13.43
C ALA A 980 12.01 -25.31 -14.76
N GLU A 981 12.54 -26.29 -15.50
CA GLU A 981 12.09 -26.62 -16.86
C GLU A 981 10.98 -27.67 -16.88
N LEU A 982 9.98 -27.46 -17.74
CA LEU A 982 8.86 -28.34 -18.02
C LEU A 982 8.65 -28.41 -19.54
N ALA A 983 9.28 -29.39 -20.18
CA ALA A 983 9.15 -29.60 -21.63
C ALA A 983 7.87 -30.39 -21.95
N LEU A 984 6.75 -29.69 -22.17
CA LEU A 984 5.48 -30.29 -22.57
C LEU A 984 5.47 -30.72 -24.03
N VAL A 985 4.57 -31.65 -24.38
CA VAL A 985 4.33 -32.04 -25.77
C VAL A 985 3.54 -30.91 -26.44
N ALA A 986 4.02 -30.48 -27.62
CA ALA A 986 3.39 -29.43 -28.43
C ALA A 986 2.01 -29.85 -28.95
#